data_AF-A0A8J4UN39-F1
#
_entry.id   AF-A0A8J4UN39-F1
#
_cell.length_a   1.000
_cell.length_b   1.000
_cell.length_c   1.000
_cell.angle_alpha   90.00
_cell.angle_beta   90.00
_cell.angle_gamma   90.00
#
_symmetry.space_group_name_H-M   'P 1'
#
loop_
_entity.id
_entity.type
_entity.pdbx_description
1 polymer ?
#
loop_
_entity_poly.entity_id
_entity_poly.type
_entity_poly.pdbx_seq_one_letter_code
_entity_poly.pdbx_strand_id
1 'polypeptide(L)'
;VHPVGGTMSSYNVKLRRGGIDYDTQIKEVRNQLSEQLRVFDNHLEQKTQVLQDLSDYLRRRGEIEGEYARSLDKLADRFTAKTKKKDASSESVLKCWQELLVQTRHESKDHISLSEICGTTLPQQLSRCLELVQRLAKKSKDISTQLQDGLLKVTAELQTTLKTYSLYHTEYLSAEGKLKEATKQEEKQKQSAAKKMERLIEKRQCKVQETQLKCTKARNDYLFNLEAMNASMHKYYVQDLSSLIDFSDLGFHQSLSQVLQFYLSSRSQAHQNLGSGLQQIGLAFSGLDQKQDRDTLIQAHDMAFCMPLRLQYQPHEGDQVCEVSAEFDVKCELDTRFLQLQTRLNTVTEENEELSKTLQVSQSALLEYINEDIFRSEHNTSQSLENIYETSTSKPNQGKRRSNLQETESSYSMKFKDYLINGLLISKLQAKHDLLQVAMQKASTVDSRHHRLRSKRSVRQRKNLHGSQTIQKAFSHDMLSYIQAFEEPIPLVVESCIRFINLHGLHHEGIFRVPGSQLEVNRLRDLFEKGDDPLADEVCALDSVAGVLKLYFRGMENPLFPKDSYDQLMECGRIEDESEKVAQLKSVILTYPPPLVVVMRYLFAFLHHISQYSDENMMQPYNLAVCFGPSLIRGPEDIDAVTLQHINALVKTIIIHHESIFPSQNELEGPVYETCMTLEQDDIEATTEESEVEQDISPNKEVKDEMDGVALFDYTARSQAELSFKQVWKEGKTTKKDATVEVRQMTSHPGRLKHGETCQNPVITPSTYTTNDAVISSESVFIVELSLSCANGVHSVALYADVNGRQFPVTRGQDVGKYQVSWSLPHKQASSGTYQVKFFDEESYSALRKAQRNNEDVDTIKPLFSVNVDHR
;
A
#
# COMPACT_ATOMS: atom_id res chain seq x y z
N VAL A 1 14.02 41.93 -40.94
CA VAL A 1 13.26 42.72 -41.93
C VAL A 1 12.04 43.31 -41.23
N HIS A 2 12.01 44.64 -41.05
CA HIS A 2 10.84 45.50 -40.78
C HIS A 2 11.40 46.86 -40.30
N PRO A 3 11.32 47.94 -41.09
CA PRO A 3 11.72 49.27 -40.64
C PRO A 3 10.54 49.92 -39.93
N VAL A 4 10.60 50.02 -38.60
CA VAL A 4 9.64 50.86 -37.86
C VAL A 4 10.08 52.30 -38.03
N GLY A 5 9.29 53.07 -38.80
CA GLY A 5 9.52 54.50 -39.00
C GLY A 5 9.30 55.27 -37.71
N GLY A 6 10.38 55.53 -36.97
CA GLY A 6 10.39 56.49 -35.87
C GLY A 6 10.39 57.91 -36.44
N THR A 7 9.23 58.58 -36.40
CA THR A 7 9.17 60.03 -36.59
C THR A 7 10.01 60.69 -35.49
N MET A 8 11.07 61.41 -35.87
CA MET A 8 11.86 62.19 -34.92
C MET A 8 10.96 63.26 -34.28
N SER A 9 10.58 63.03 -33.02
CA SER A 9 9.96 64.04 -32.19
C SER A 9 10.95 65.18 -31.99
N SER A 10 10.56 66.41 -32.30
CA SER A 10 11.40 67.57 -32.02
C SER A 10 11.51 67.75 -30.50
N TYR A 11 12.68 67.43 -29.95
CA TYR A 11 12.96 67.66 -28.54
C TYR A 11 12.75 69.15 -28.21
N ASN A 12 11.81 69.41 -27.31
CA ASN A 12 11.31 70.76 -27.01
C ASN A 12 12.33 71.58 -26.20
N VAL A 13 13.34 72.14 -26.87
CA VAL A 13 14.19 73.19 -26.31
C VAL A 13 13.34 74.46 -26.13
N LYS A 14 12.91 74.73 -24.88
CA LYS A 14 12.09 75.90 -24.54
C LYS A 14 12.88 77.20 -24.68
N LEU A 15 12.83 77.81 -25.87
CA LEU A 15 13.29 79.17 -26.13
C LEU A 15 12.46 80.20 -25.34
N ARG A 16 12.96 80.64 -24.18
CA ARG A 16 12.40 81.78 -23.46
C ARG A 16 12.79 83.08 -24.16
N ARG A 17 11.79 83.87 -24.58
CA ARG A 17 12.00 85.27 -25.00
C ARG A 17 11.79 86.19 -23.80
N GLY A 18 12.80 86.97 -23.44
CA GLY A 18 12.79 88.00 -22.40
C GLY A 18 13.71 89.15 -22.78
N GLY A 19 13.48 90.34 -22.24
CA GLY A 19 14.21 91.58 -22.58
C GLY A 19 15.72 91.46 -22.35
N ILE A 20 16.50 92.04 -23.26
CA ILE A 20 17.92 91.70 -23.43
C ILE A 20 18.81 92.48 -22.44
N ASP A 21 19.16 91.82 -21.34
CA ASP A 21 20.49 91.94 -20.75
C ASP A 21 21.33 90.73 -21.19
N TYR A 22 22.26 90.95 -22.12
CA TYR A 22 23.15 89.90 -22.62
C TYR A 22 24.03 89.31 -21.50
N ASP A 23 24.43 90.08 -20.48
CA ASP A 23 25.26 89.55 -19.39
C ASP A 23 24.46 88.61 -18.48
N THR A 24 23.15 88.81 -18.33
CA THR A 24 22.25 87.85 -17.67
C THR A 24 22.04 86.60 -18.52
N GLN A 25 21.78 86.74 -19.83
CA GLN A 25 21.60 85.58 -20.72
C GLN A 25 22.87 84.70 -20.79
N ILE A 26 24.06 85.31 -20.80
CA ILE A 26 25.33 84.60 -20.83
C ILE A 26 25.65 83.88 -19.52
N LYS A 27 25.25 84.46 -18.37
CA LYS A 27 25.29 83.75 -17.08
C LYS A 27 24.34 82.54 -17.07
N GLU A 28 23.13 82.69 -17.63
CA GLU A 28 22.18 81.59 -17.74
C GLU A 28 22.73 80.44 -18.60
N VAL A 29 23.34 80.74 -19.76
CA VAL A 29 24.02 79.72 -20.58
C VAL A 29 25.13 79.01 -19.79
N ARG A 30 26.04 79.74 -19.13
CA ARG A 30 27.12 79.13 -18.31
C ARG A 30 26.58 78.20 -17.21
N ASN A 31 25.50 78.58 -16.56
CA ASN A 31 24.84 77.77 -15.55
C ASN A 31 24.23 76.49 -16.17
N GLN A 32 23.58 76.60 -17.34
CA GLN A 32 23.03 75.45 -18.06
C GLN A 32 24.12 74.47 -18.52
N LEU A 33 25.26 74.96 -19.03
CA LEU A 33 26.37 74.09 -19.45
C LEU A 33 26.96 73.31 -18.26
N SER A 34 27.08 73.97 -17.11
CA SER A 34 27.53 73.33 -15.85
C SER A 34 26.55 72.26 -15.38
N GLU A 35 25.24 72.54 -15.46
CA GLU A 35 24.18 71.59 -15.09
C GLU A 35 24.12 70.39 -16.05
N GLN A 36 24.38 70.58 -17.34
CA GLN A 36 24.45 69.47 -18.31
C GLN A 36 25.54 68.45 -17.94
N LEU A 37 26.72 68.91 -17.50
CA LEU A 37 27.78 68.01 -17.03
C LEU A 37 27.35 67.25 -15.76
N ARG A 38 26.63 67.91 -14.83
CA ARG A 38 26.07 67.27 -13.63
C ARG A 38 25.03 66.20 -13.97
N VAL A 39 24.21 66.44 -15.00
CA VAL A 39 23.24 65.46 -15.51
C VAL A 39 23.95 64.25 -16.12
N PHE A 40 25.03 64.43 -16.89
CA PHE A 40 25.82 63.31 -17.41
C PHE A 40 26.45 62.46 -16.29
N ASP A 41 27.02 63.09 -15.26
CA ASP A 41 27.60 62.37 -14.11
C ASP A 41 26.54 61.55 -13.36
N ASN A 42 25.41 62.16 -12.99
CA ASN A 42 24.30 61.47 -12.33
C ASN A 42 23.71 60.34 -13.20
N HIS A 43 23.69 60.49 -14.52
CA HIS A 43 23.20 59.45 -15.42
C HIS A 43 24.15 58.24 -15.52
N LEU A 44 25.47 58.49 -15.47
CA LEU A 44 26.47 57.42 -15.34
C LEU A 44 26.38 56.70 -13.99
N GLU A 45 26.14 57.44 -12.91
CA GLU A 45 25.94 56.88 -11.56
C GLU A 45 24.72 55.95 -11.52
N GLN A 46 23.58 56.39 -12.06
CA GLN A 46 22.37 55.56 -12.18
C GLN A 46 22.60 54.28 -13.00
N LYS A 47 23.29 54.37 -14.15
CA LYS A 47 23.65 53.20 -14.96
C LYS A 47 24.61 52.26 -14.23
N THR A 48 25.55 52.80 -13.46
CA THR A 48 26.49 52.04 -12.64
C THR A 48 25.76 51.26 -11.55
N GLN A 49 24.87 51.91 -10.82
CA GLN A 49 24.08 51.29 -9.75
C GLN A 49 23.22 50.14 -10.30
N VAL A 50 22.47 50.36 -11.39
CA VAL A 50 21.62 49.31 -11.99
C VAL A 50 22.41 48.08 -12.45
N LEU A 51 23.61 48.26 -13.00
CA LEU A 51 24.48 47.14 -13.39
C LEU A 51 25.06 46.39 -12.18
N GLN A 52 25.35 47.09 -11.08
CA GLN A 52 25.80 46.48 -9.83
C GLN A 52 24.66 45.71 -9.13
N ASP A 53 23.49 46.33 -8.96
CA ASP A 53 22.30 45.70 -8.37
C ASP A 53 21.91 44.42 -9.13
N LEU A 54 21.94 44.45 -10.47
CA LEU A 54 21.65 43.27 -11.30
C LEU A 54 22.73 42.19 -11.16
N SER A 55 24.00 42.56 -11.05
CA SER A 55 25.11 41.62 -10.83
C SER A 55 25.01 40.92 -9.48
N ASP A 56 24.65 41.65 -8.43
CA ASP A 56 24.49 41.13 -7.07
C ASP A 56 23.21 40.29 -6.92
N TYR A 57 22.10 40.71 -7.55
CA TYR A 57 20.89 39.90 -7.69
C TYR A 57 21.18 38.55 -8.37
N LEU A 58 21.89 38.56 -9.49
CA LEU A 58 22.23 37.34 -10.23
C LEU A 58 23.15 36.43 -9.42
N ARG A 59 24.14 36.99 -8.70
CA ARG A 59 25.00 36.22 -7.79
C ARG A 59 24.20 35.54 -6.69
N ARG A 60 23.32 36.29 -6.01
CA ARG A 60 22.46 35.72 -4.96
C ARG A 60 21.45 34.71 -5.51
N ARG A 61 20.95 34.92 -6.73
CA ARG A 61 20.13 33.92 -7.43
C ARG A 61 20.93 32.64 -7.69
N GLY A 62 22.17 32.76 -8.17
CA GLY A 62 23.07 31.62 -8.39
C GLY A 62 23.32 30.80 -7.13
N GLU A 63 23.54 31.46 -5.99
CA GLU A 63 23.69 30.79 -4.68
C GLU A 63 22.46 29.95 -4.32
N ILE A 64 21.25 30.51 -4.46
CA ILE A 64 19.98 29.84 -4.15
C ILE A 64 19.75 28.62 -5.07
N GLU A 65 19.95 28.77 -6.38
CA GLU A 65 19.82 27.64 -7.33
C GLU A 65 20.81 26.51 -6.97
N GLY A 66 22.03 26.86 -6.55
CA GLY A 66 23.04 25.89 -6.12
C GLY A 66 22.73 25.22 -4.77
N GLU A 67 22.11 25.91 -3.82
CA GLU A 67 21.63 25.34 -2.56
C GLU A 67 20.48 24.35 -2.80
N TYR A 68 19.54 24.70 -3.68
CA TYR A 68 18.45 23.82 -4.10
C TYR A 68 18.99 22.56 -4.80
N ALA A 69 19.88 22.73 -5.79
CA ALA A 69 20.49 21.61 -6.50
C ALA A 69 21.22 20.63 -5.57
N ARG A 70 22.04 21.12 -4.64
CA ARG A 70 22.74 20.29 -3.64
C ARG A 70 21.77 19.56 -2.69
N SER A 71 20.56 20.09 -2.50
CA SER A 71 19.53 19.47 -1.68
C SER A 71 18.82 18.34 -2.43
N LEU A 72 18.51 18.54 -3.72
CA LEU A 72 17.99 17.51 -4.62
C LEU A 72 18.97 16.34 -4.81
N ASP A 73 20.27 16.63 -4.99
CA ASP A 73 21.30 15.61 -5.18
C ASP A 73 21.42 14.70 -3.95
N LYS A 74 21.51 15.31 -2.76
CA LYS A 74 21.50 14.61 -1.46
C LYS A 74 20.23 13.79 -1.23
N LEU A 75 19.08 14.25 -1.72
CA LEU A 75 17.81 13.52 -1.65
C LEU A 75 17.89 12.25 -2.51
N ALA A 76 18.25 12.40 -3.78
CA ALA A 76 18.34 11.28 -4.72
C ALA A 76 19.41 10.24 -4.31
N ASP A 77 20.56 10.69 -3.83
CA ASP A 77 21.64 9.82 -3.35
C ASP A 77 21.27 9.03 -2.09
N ARG A 78 20.64 9.69 -1.10
CA ARG A 78 20.15 9.05 0.13
C ARG A 78 19.25 7.85 -0.16
N PHE A 79 18.40 7.95 -1.17
CA PHE A 79 17.48 6.87 -1.54
C PHE A 79 18.09 5.85 -2.50
N THR A 80 18.93 6.27 -3.46
CA THR A 80 19.65 5.35 -4.36
C THR A 80 20.59 4.41 -3.60
N ALA A 81 21.24 4.89 -2.54
CA ALA A 81 22.11 4.06 -1.70
C ALA A 81 21.35 2.98 -0.93
N LYS A 82 20.04 3.15 -0.70
CA LYS A 82 19.16 2.17 -0.06
C LYS A 82 18.64 1.12 -1.03
N THR A 83 18.27 1.50 -2.25
CA THR A 83 17.73 0.56 -3.26
C THR A 83 18.77 -0.41 -3.79
N LYS A 84 20.04 -0.01 -3.95
CA LYS A 84 21.13 -0.88 -4.44
C LYS A 84 21.47 -2.10 -3.57
N LYS A 85 20.85 -2.27 -2.39
CA LYS A 85 21.08 -3.39 -1.46
C LYS A 85 20.02 -4.49 -1.50
N LYS A 86 18.95 -4.35 -2.28
CA LYS A 86 18.01 -5.44 -2.59
C LYS A 86 18.27 -5.90 -4.01
N ASP A 87 18.32 -7.21 -4.20
CA ASP A 87 18.46 -7.81 -5.53
C ASP A 87 17.31 -7.40 -6.45
N ALA A 88 17.62 -7.33 -7.75
CA ALA A 88 16.77 -6.68 -8.73
C ALA A 88 15.59 -7.56 -9.16
N SER A 89 14.50 -7.54 -8.36
CA SER A 89 13.19 -7.85 -8.91
C SER A 89 12.81 -6.77 -9.95
N SER A 90 12.46 -7.18 -11.16
CA SER A 90 12.17 -6.28 -12.29
C SER A 90 10.75 -5.68 -12.20
N GLU A 91 10.33 -5.29 -11.00
CA GLU A 91 8.99 -4.79 -10.69
C GLU A 91 8.74 -3.42 -11.34
N SER A 92 7.54 -3.24 -11.91
CA SER A 92 7.09 -2.00 -12.54
C SER A 92 7.09 -0.82 -11.57
N VAL A 93 6.71 -1.06 -10.32
CA VAL A 93 6.75 -0.07 -9.22
C VAL A 93 8.18 0.38 -8.93
N LEU A 94 9.14 -0.55 -8.92
CA LEU A 94 10.55 -0.22 -8.69
C LEU A 94 11.12 0.61 -9.85
N LYS A 95 10.71 0.36 -11.09
CA LYS A 95 11.08 1.18 -12.26
C LYS A 95 10.56 2.62 -12.12
N CYS A 96 9.30 2.81 -11.71
CA CYS A 96 8.73 4.13 -11.44
C CYS A 96 9.53 4.89 -10.37
N TRP A 97 9.89 4.21 -9.29
CA TRP A 97 10.70 4.79 -8.21
C TRP A 97 12.13 5.14 -8.66
N GLN A 98 12.77 4.28 -9.46
CA GLN A 98 14.09 4.54 -10.02
C GLN A 98 14.07 5.74 -10.97
N GLU A 99 13.07 5.84 -11.84
CA GLU A 99 12.93 6.95 -12.79
C GLU A 99 12.73 8.29 -12.06
N LEU A 100 11.90 8.33 -11.01
CA LEU A 100 11.74 9.50 -10.15
C LEU A 100 13.09 9.97 -9.57
N LEU A 101 13.91 9.05 -9.04
CA LEU A 101 15.24 9.38 -8.51
C LEU A 101 16.24 9.82 -9.59
N VAL A 102 16.12 9.30 -10.82
CA VAL A 102 16.93 9.73 -11.97
C VAL A 102 16.56 11.15 -12.38
N GLN A 103 15.28 11.48 -12.48
CA GLN A 103 14.82 12.82 -12.84
C GLN A 103 15.14 13.86 -11.76
N THR A 104 15.04 13.52 -10.46
CA THR A 104 15.52 14.39 -9.37
C THR A 104 17.01 14.74 -9.50
N ARG A 105 17.85 13.80 -9.96
CA ARG A 105 19.27 14.09 -10.28
C ARG A 105 19.44 14.93 -11.55
N HIS A 106 18.55 14.80 -12.53
CA HIS A 106 18.61 15.61 -13.74
C HIS A 106 18.28 17.07 -13.42
N GLU A 107 17.19 17.30 -12.68
CA GLU A 107 16.80 18.61 -12.15
C GLU A 107 17.96 19.23 -11.33
N SER A 108 18.58 18.47 -10.43
CA SER A 108 19.78 18.93 -9.69
C SER A 108 20.88 19.46 -10.63
N LYS A 109 21.23 18.73 -11.69
CA LYS A 109 22.27 19.14 -12.64
C LYS A 109 21.90 20.41 -13.41
N ASP A 110 20.63 20.54 -13.80
CA ASP A 110 20.14 21.76 -14.46
C ASP A 110 20.20 22.97 -13.54
N HIS A 111 19.85 22.81 -12.26
CA HIS A 111 20.00 23.87 -11.26
C HIS A 111 21.47 24.19 -10.92
N ILE A 112 22.42 23.24 -11.02
CA ILE A 112 23.88 23.53 -10.96
C ILE A 112 24.28 24.40 -12.16
N SER A 113 23.82 24.06 -13.38
CA SER A 113 24.09 24.86 -14.58
C SER A 113 23.54 26.29 -14.46
N LEU A 114 22.29 26.43 -14.00
CA LEU A 114 21.69 27.75 -13.70
C LEU A 114 22.45 28.51 -12.60
N SER A 115 22.95 27.80 -11.58
CA SER A 115 23.77 28.37 -10.50
C SER A 115 25.07 28.98 -11.03
N GLU A 116 25.77 28.28 -11.92
CA GLU A 116 26.99 28.77 -12.57
C GLU A 116 26.69 29.96 -13.52
N ILE A 117 25.66 29.84 -14.36
CA ILE A 117 25.27 30.89 -15.31
C ILE A 117 24.92 32.20 -14.59
N CYS A 118 24.11 32.14 -13.53
CA CYS A 118 23.72 33.30 -12.74
C CYS A 118 24.85 33.79 -11.82
N GLY A 119 25.63 32.87 -11.23
CA GLY A 119 26.67 33.18 -10.24
C GLY A 119 27.95 33.75 -10.84
N THR A 120 28.34 33.33 -12.05
CA THR A 120 29.63 33.70 -12.66
C THR A 120 29.47 34.32 -14.05
N THR A 121 28.77 33.64 -14.97
CA THR A 121 28.82 33.97 -16.41
C THR A 121 28.14 35.31 -16.72
N LEU A 122 26.93 35.53 -16.19
CA LEU A 122 26.18 36.77 -16.42
C LEU A 122 26.79 37.98 -15.67
N PRO A 123 27.18 37.89 -14.37
CA PRO A 123 27.93 38.95 -13.69
C PRO A 123 29.20 39.39 -14.42
N GLN A 124 29.95 38.46 -15.02
CA GLN A 124 31.14 38.81 -15.82
C GLN A 124 30.81 39.63 -17.07
N GLN A 125 29.69 39.38 -17.76
CA GLN A 125 29.28 40.22 -18.89
C GLN A 125 28.79 41.60 -18.43
N LEU A 126 28.11 41.68 -17.28
CA LEU A 126 27.70 42.96 -16.69
C LEU A 126 28.91 43.82 -16.26
N SER A 127 29.97 43.21 -15.71
CA SER A 127 31.23 43.91 -15.42
C SER A 127 31.85 44.51 -16.68
N ARG A 128 31.92 43.74 -17.78
CA ARG A 128 32.43 44.22 -19.09
C ARG A 128 31.57 45.36 -19.65
N CYS A 129 30.24 45.29 -19.47
CA CYS A 129 29.32 46.35 -19.84
C CYS A 129 29.59 47.63 -19.03
N LEU A 130 29.77 47.50 -17.71
CA LEU A 130 30.08 48.61 -16.81
C LEU A 130 31.39 49.32 -17.19
N GLU A 131 32.46 48.56 -17.43
CA GLU A 131 33.75 49.08 -17.90
C GLU A 131 33.63 49.85 -19.23
N LEU A 132 32.80 49.34 -20.16
CA LEU A 132 32.53 50.01 -21.43
C LEU A 132 31.79 51.34 -21.22
N VAL A 133 30.70 51.34 -20.43
CA VAL A 133 29.88 52.53 -20.15
C VAL A 133 30.71 53.60 -19.44
N GLN A 134 31.47 53.25 -18.40
CA GLN A 134 32.33 54.20 -17.69
C GLN A 134 33.39 54.83 -18.62
N ARG A 135 34.00 54.03 -19.50
CA ARG A 135 34.99 54.50 -20.48
C ARG A 135 34.39 55.40 -21.56
N LEU A 136 33.17 55.11 -22.03
CA LEU A 136 32.47 55.94 -23.02
C LEU A 136 31.95 57.24 -22.40
N ALA A 137 31.35 57.18 -21.20
CA ALA A 137 30.87 58.35 -20.48
C ALA A 137 32.01 59.33 -20.16
N LYS A 138 33.19 58.84 -19.74
CA LYS A 138 34.38 59.69 -19.56
C LYS A 138 34.75 60.43 -20.86
N LYS A 139 34.84 59.71 -21.98
CA LYS A 139 35.12 60.32 -23.29
C LYS A 139 34.04 61.30 -23.74
N SER A 140 32.76 60.98 -23.49
CA SER A 140 31.64 61.87 -23.82
C SER A 140 31.73 63.17 -23.04
N LYS A 141 32.07 63.10 -21.75
CA LYS A 141 32.34 64.28 -20.89
C LYS A 141 33.51 65.11 -21.43
N ASP A 142 34.64 64.49 -21.76
CA ASP A 142 35.82 65.17 -22.31
C ASP A 142 35.50 65.92 -23.63
N ILE A 143 34.66 65.34 -24.50
CA ILE A 143 34.20 65.97 -25.75
C ILE A 143 33.16 67.07 -25.46
N SER A 144 32.24 66.83 -24.52
CA SER A 144 31.24 67.81 -24.09
C SER A 144 31.91 69.09 -23.58
N THR A 145 32.90 68.98 -22.69
CA THR A 145 33.67 70.14 -22.20
C THR A 145 34.36 70.90 -23.34
N GLN A 146 34.96 70.22 -24.32
CA GLN A 146 35.57 70.89 -25.48
C GLN A 146 34.55 71.67 -26.33
N LEU A 147 33.35 71.12 -26.53
CA LEU A 147 32.25 71.81 -27.23
C LEU A 147 31.72 73.00 -26.44
N GLN A 148 31.61 72.86 -25.11
CA GLN A 148 31.21 73.94 -24.20
C GLN A 148 32.24 75.08 -24.19
N ASP A 149 33.54 74.78 -24.13
CA ASP A 149 34.62 75.77 -24.22
C ASP A 149 34.59 76.52 -25.55
N GLY A 150 34.33 75.81 -26.65
CA GLY A 150 34.11 76.41 -27.97
C GLY A 150 32.94 77.40 -27.99
N LEU A 151 31.80 77.00 -27.43
CA LEU A 151 30.62 77.88 -27.33
C LEU A 151 30.87 79.10 -26.44
N LEU A 152 31.57 78.92 -25.32
CA LEU A 152 31.96 80.02 -24.41
C LEU A 152 32.94 81.00 -25.06
N LYS A 153 33.81 80.53 -25.95
CA LYS A 153 34.71 81.38 -26.74
C LYS A 153 33.93 82.27 -27.72
N VAL A 154 33.02 81.69 -28.52
CA VAL A 154 32.16 82.46 -29.45
C VAL A 154 31.28 83.45 -28.67
N THR A 155 30.81 83.06 -27.48
CA THR A 155 30.09 83.95 -26.55
C THR A 155 30.92 85.18 -26.14
N ALA A 156 32.21 84.98 -25.83
CA ALA A 156 33.11 86.07 -25.45
C ALA A 156 33.43 86.99 -26.64
N GLU A 157 33.62 86.43 -27.84
CA GLU A 157 33.81 87.18 -29.09
C GLU A 157 32.59 88.10 -29.37
N LEU A 158 31.36 87.61 -29.18
CA LEU A 158 30.14 88.43 -29.22
C LEU A 158 30.13 89.55 -28.16
N GLN A 159 30.51 89.26 -26.90
CA GLN A 159 30.57 90.30 -25.86
C GLN A 159 31.57 91.42 -26.19
N THR A 160 32.73 91.09 -26.77
CA THR A 160 33.74 92.11 -27.14
C THR A 160 33.29 92.97 -28.32
N THR A 161 32.68 92.37 -29.35
CA THR A 161 32.18 93.11 -30.52
C THR A 161 30.97 93.98 -30.18
N LEU A 162 30.05 93.50 -29.34
CA LEU A 162 28.94 94.29 -28.80
C LEU A 162 29.45 95.54 -28.06
N LYS A 163 30.38 95.39 -27.11
CA LYS A 163 30.97 96.52 -26.36
C LYS A 163 31.64 97.55 -27.29
N THR A 164 32.35 97.08 -28.31
CA THR A 164 33.00 97.91 -29.33
C THR A 164 31.96 98.68 -30.17
N TYR A 165 30.89 98.02 -30.60
CA TYR A 165 29.79 98.66 -31.31
C TYR A 165 29.08 99.72 -30.44
N SER A 166 28.74 99.41 -29.19
CA SER A 166 28.09 100.36 -28.27
C SER A 166 28.94 101.62 -28.06
N LEU A 167 30.26 101.47 -27.86
CA LEU A 167 31.18 102.60 -27.73
C LEU A 167 31.15 103.51 -28.96
N TYR A 168 31.39 102.98 -30.16
CA TYR A 168 31.39 103.78 -31.39
C TYR A 168 30.01 104.34 -31.73
N HIS A 169 28.92 103.69 -31.31
CA HIS A 169 27.57 104.22 -31.45
C HIS A 169 27.35 105.46 -30.55
N THR A 170 27.80 105.43 -29.29
CA THR A 170 27.77 106.61 -28.41
C THR A 170 28.66 107.74 -28.93
N GLU A 171 29.86 107.44 -29.45
CA GLU A 171 30.73 108.44 -30.09
C GLU A 171 30.05 109.08 -31.31
N TYR A 172 29.43 108.28 -32.18
CA TYR A 172 28.67 108.75 -33.34
C TYR A 172 27.50 109.65 -32.93
N LEU A 173 26.67 109.24 -31.96
CA LEU A 173 25.56 110.06 -31.46
C LEU A 173 26.07 111.39 -30.84
N SER A 174 27.22 111.37 -30.15
CA SER A 174 27.84 112.59 -29.63
C SER A 174 28.33 113.52 -30.75
N ALA A 175 28.93 112.96 -31.81
CA ALA A 175 29.38 113.73 -32.96
C ALA A 175 28.19 114.31 -33.75
N GLU A 176 27.13 113.51 -33.95
CA GLU A 176 25.92 113.90 -34.66
C GLU A 176 25.13 114.98 -33.88
N GLY A 177 25.02 114.85 -32.56
CA GLY A 177 24.46 115.89 -31.68
C GLY A 177 25.23 117.22 -31.80
N LYS A 178 26.57 117.16 -31.73
CA LYS A 178 27.43 118.34 -31.93
C LYS A 178 27.29 118.94 -33.33
N LEU A 179 27.06 118.14 -34.38
CA LEU A 179 26.77 118.67 -35.72
C LEU A 179 25.42 119.40 -35.75
N LYS A 180 24.36 118.77 -35.22
CA LYS A 180 22.99 119.34 -35.12
C LYS A 180 22.95 120.62 -34.28
N GLU A 181 23.82 120.76 -33.28
CA GLU A 181 23.97 122.00 -32.52
C GLU A 181 24.68 123.10 -33.32
N ALA A 182 25.68 122.77 -34.12
CA ALA A 182 26.40 123.75 -34.94
C ALA A 182 25.51 124.30 -36.06
N THR A 183 24.75 123.44 -36.76
CA THR A 183 23.83 123.89 -37.81
C THR A 183 22.74 124.81 -37.25
N LYS A 184 22.15 124.48 -36.10
CA LYS A 184 21.20 125.35 -35.37
C LYS A 184 21.80 126.66 -34.84
N GLN A 185 23.13 126.77 -34.74
CA GLN A 185 23.83 128.00 -34.37
C GLN A 185 24.15 128.86 -35.59
N GLU A 186 24.40 128.25 -36.76
CA GLU A 186 24.54 128.94 -38.04
C GLU A 186 23.26 129.65 -38.46
N GLU A 187 22.11 128.96 -38.41
CA GLU A 187 20.78 129.51 -38.71
C GLU A 187 20.45 130.79 -37.90
N LYS A 188 21.14 131.02 -36.77
CA LYS A 188 20.92 132.15 -35.86
C LYS A 188 21.92 133.30 -36.03
N GLN A 189 22.99 133.16 -36.82
CA GLN A 189 24.03 134.18 -36.97
C GLN A 189 23.96 134.93 -38.32
N LYS A 190 24.00 136.27 -38.29
CA LYS A 190 23.98 137.10 -39.50
C LYS A 190 25.34 137.14 -40.21
N GLN A 191 25.29 137.49 -41.50
CA GLN A 191 26.26 137.23 -42.59
C GLN A 191 27.78 137.47 -42.36
N SER A 192 28.24 138.16 -41.32
CA SER A 192 29.68 138.41 -41.11
C SER A 192 30.44 137.26 -40.44
N ALA A 193 29.76 136.36 -39.73
CA ALA A 193 30.39 135.19 -39.06
C ALA A 193 30.30 133.88 -39.89
N ALA A 194 29.48 133.87 -40.95
CA ALA A 194 29.09 132.67 -41.69
C ALA A 194 30.27 131.77 -42.10
N LYS A 195 31.28 132.34 -42.78
CA LYS A 195 32.44 131.59 -43.31
C LYS A 195 33.32 130.91 -42.26
N LYS A 196 33.20 131.28 -40.98
CA LYS A 196 33.86 130.59 -39.85
C LYS A 196 32.98 129.47 -39.27
N MET A 197 31.66 129.64 -39.31
CA MET A 197 30.70 128.62 -38.89
C MET A 197 30.60 127.49 -39.92
N GLU A 198 30.56 127.84 -41.22
CA GLU A 198 30.60 126.93 -42.38
C GLU A 198 31.76 125.92 -42.26
N ARG A 199 32.99 126.41 -42.05
CA ARG A 199 34.19 125.56 -41.82
C ARG A 199 34.11 124.71 -40.55
N LEU A 200 33.40 125.17 -39.51
CA LEU A 200 33.20 124.40 -38.28
C LEU A 200 32.18 123.28 -38.50
N ILE A 201 31.13 123.53 -39.29
CA ILE A 201 30.13 122.55 -39.70
C ILE A 201 30.75 121.51 -40.63
N GLU A 202 31.49 121.92 -41.65
CA GLU A 202 32.24 121.02 -42.54
C GLU A 202 33.18 120.10 -41.73
N LYS A 203 33.96 120.65 -40.79
CA LYS A 203 34.81 119.86 -39.90
C LYS A 203 34.01 118.90 -38.99
N ARG A 204 32.85 119.30 -38.46
CA ARG A 204 31.96 118.42 -37.68
C ARG A 204 31.31 117.36 -38.58
N GLN A 205 30.98 117.68 -39.83
CA GLN A 205 30.40 116.78 -40.82
C GLN A 205 31.38 115.69 -41.25
N CYS A 206 32.64 116.04 -41.53
CA CYS A 206 33.72 115.06 -41.74
C CYS A 206 33.90 114.15 -40.52
N LYS A 207 33.79 114.69 -39.28
CA LYS A 207 33.92 113.87 -38.07
C LYS A 207 32.73 112.93 -37.86
N VAL A 208 31.51 113.37 -38.18
CA VAL A 208 30.32 112.52 -38.21
C VAL A 208 30.51 111.40 -39.24
N GLN A 209 30.93 111.69 -40.47
CA GLN A 209 31.21 110.66 -41.48
C GLN A 209 32.27 109.64 -41.04
N GLU A 210 33.38 110.09 -40.42
CA GLU A 210 34.42 109.21 -39.89
C GLU A 210 33.89 108.27 -38.78
N THR A 211 33.16 108.83 -37.81
CA THR A 211 32.57 108.06 -36.70
C THR A 211 31.42 107.15 -37.16
N GLN A 212 30.62 107.58 -38.13
CA GLN A 212 29.57 106.79 -38.77
C GLN A 212 30.15 105.58 -39.48
N LEU A 213 31.27 105.74 -40.20
CA LEU A 213 31.95 104.62 -40.85
C LEU A 213 32.51 103.63 -39.82
N LYS A 214 33.13 104.11 -38.73
CA LYS A 214 33.61 103.25 -37.62
C LYS A 214 32.48 102.49 -36.94
N CYS A 215 31.39 103.20 -36.59
CA CYS A 215 30.17 102.60 -36.03
C CYS A 215 29.54 101.58 -36.99
N THR A 216 29.55 101.82 -38.30
CA THR A 216 28.99 100.90 -39.29
C THR A 216 29.83 99.62 -39.41
N LYS A 217 31.17 99.74 -39.43
CA LYS A 217 32.07 98.58 -39.43
C LYS A 217 31.87 97.72 -38.17
N ALA A 218 31.96 98.32 -36.98
CA ALA A 218 31.77 97.61 -35.72
C ALA A 218 30.35 97.01 -35.57
N ARG A 219 29.31 97.65 -36.12
CA ARG A 219 27.96 97.07 -36.19
C ARG A 219 27.93 95.82 -37.07
N ASN A 220 28.58 95.84 -38.23
CA ASN A 220 28.63 94.68 -39.11
C ASN A 220 29.41 93.53 -38.44
N ASP A 221 30.56 93.82 -37.81
CA ASP A 221 31.35 92.84 -37.07
C ASP A 221 30.54 92.20 -35.92
N TYR A 222 29.79 93.03 -35.17
CA TYR A 222 28.84 92.55 -34.16
C TYR A 222 27.75 91.65 -34.75
N LEU A 223 27.14 92.02 -35.89
CA LEU A 223 26.11 91.20 -36.54
C LEU A 223 26.65 89.86 -37.05
N PHE A 224 27.88 89.81 -37.56
CA PHE A 224 28.52 88.54 -37.94
C PHE A 224 28.75 87.63 -36.72
N ASN A 225 29.22 88.20 -35.60
CA ASN A 225 29.43 87.43 -34.36
C ASN A 225 28.12 86.99 -33.72
N LEU A 226 27.05 87.78 -33.84
CA LEU A 226 25.72 87.43 -33.36
C LEU A 226 25.16 86.21 -34.12
N GLU A 227 25.30 86.21 -35.45
CA GLU A 227 24.85 85.08 -36.27
C GLU A 227 25.72 83.82 -36.03
N ALA A 228 27.04 83.99 -35.91
CA ALA A 228 27.95 82.89 -35.56
C ALA A 228 27.62 82.27 -34.19
N MET A 229 27.28 83.10 -33.19
CA MET A 229 26.85 82.64 -31.87
C MET A 229 25.50 81.91 -31.94
N ASN A 230 24.50 82.46 -32.63
CA ASN A 230 23.19 81.82 -32.81
C ASN A 230 23.32 80.45 -33.51
N ALA A 231 24.11 80.37 -34.57
CA ALA A 231 24.39 79.12 -35.30
C ALA A 231 25.12 78.09 -34.40
N SER A 232 26.10 78.54 -33.61
CA SER A 232 26.85 77.67 -32.69
C SER A 232 25.97 77.15 -31.56
N MET A 233 25.14 78.00 -30.94
CA MET A 233 24.14 77.59 -29.96
C MET A 233 23.16 76.59 -30.56
N HIS A 234 22.59 76.88 -31.74
CA HIS A 234 21.63 75.99 -32.39
C HIS A 234 22.26 74.62 -32.67
N LYS A 235 23.47 74.58 -33.22
CA LYS A 235 24.19 73.32 -33.47
C LYS A 235 24.42 72.52 -32.18
N TYR A 236 24.96 73.16 -31.15
CA TYR A 236 25.24 72.50 -29.87
C TYR A 236 23.97 71.91 -29.23
N TYR A 237 22.93 72.73 -29.05
CA TYR A 237 21.71 72.33 -28.35
C TYR A 237 20.80 71.38 -29.14
N VAL A 238 20.80 71.44 -30.48
CA VAL A 238 19.89 70.65 -31.33
C VAL A 238 20.54 69.38 -31.90
N GLN A 239 21.85 69.38 -32.15
CA GLN A 239 22.54 68.26 -32.81
C GLN A 239 23.58 67.60 -31.90
N ASP A 240 24.50 68.40 -31.34
CA ASP A 240 25.69 67.83 -30.70
C ASP A 240 25.36 67.19 -29.34
N LEU A 241 24.45 67.78 -28.55
CA LEU A 241 23.97 67.19 -27.29
C LEU A 241 23.32 65.80 -27.47
N SER A 242 22.46 65.61 -28.49
CA SER A 242 21.88 64.30 -28.76
C SER A 242 22.96 63.28 -29.14
N SER A 243 23.87 63.70 -30.02
CA SER A 243 24.98 62.86 -30.50
C SER A 243 25.92 62.43 -29.37
N LEU A 244 26.12 63.27 -28.34
CA LEU A 244 26.91 62.94 -27.14
C LEU A 244 26.23 61.89 -26.24
N ILE A 245 24.89 61.94 -26.13
CA ILE A 245 24.09 60.94 -25.39
C ILE A 245 24.12 59.60 -26.13
N ASP A 246 23.86 59.61 -27.44
CA ASP A 246 23.92 58.41 -28.28
C ASP A 246 25.32 57.76 -28.24
N PHE A 247 26.37 58.58 -28.16
CA PHE A 247 27.76 58.12 -28.00
C PHE A 247 28.06 57.54 -26.61
N SER A 248 27.55 58.13 -25.52
CA SER A 248 27.74 57.57 -24.16
C SER A 248 27.02 56.24 -23.97
N ASP A 249 25.93 56.03 -24.72
CA ASP A 249 25.00 54.91 -24.56
C ASP A 249 25.28 53.75 -25.52
N LEU A 250 26.27 53.93 -26.40
CA LEU A 250 26.65 52.99 -27.44
C LEU A 250 26.97 51.60 -26.85
N GLY A 251 26.12 50.62 -27.17
CA GLY A 251 26.26 49.23 -26.75
C GLY A 251 25.62 48.89 -25.40
N PHE A 252 25.25 49.86 -24.55
CA PHE A 252 24.68 49.60 -23.21
C PHE A 252 23.43 48.71 -23.27
N HIS A 253 22.41 49.16 -24.01
CA HIS A 253 21.15 48.42 -24.17
C HIS A 253 21.34 47.07 -24.86
N GLN A 254 22.28 46.97 -25.80
CA GLN A 254 22.58 45.73 -26.52
C GLN A 254 23.22 44.69 -25.61
N SER A 255 24.23 45.07 -24.82
CA SER A 255 24.88 44.19 -23.84
C SER A 255 23.93 43.73 -22.75
N LEU A 256 23.08 44.64 -22.23
CA LEU A 256 22.06 44.28 -21.25
C LEU A 256 21.00 43.33 -21.83
N SER A 257 20.55 43.58 -23.07
CA SER A 257 19.62 42.70 -23.78
C SER A 257 20.19 41.30 -23.98
N GLN A 258 21.47 41.17 -24.36
CA GLN A 258 22.15 39.88 -24.50
C GLN A 258 22.22 39.11 -23.18
N VAL A 259 22.54 39.79 -22.07
CA VAL A 259 22.53 39.19 -20.72
C VAL A 259 21.14 38.66 -20.34
N LEU A 260 20.10 39.47 -20.53
CA LEU A 260 18.72 39.07 -20.19
C LEU A 260 18.18 37.98 -21.12
N GLN A 261 18.53 37.99 -22.41
CA GLN A 261 18.19 36.93 -23.35
C GLN A 261 18.86 35.60 -22.97
N PHE A 262 20.14 35.62 -22.58
CA PHE A 262 20.84 34.40 -22.13
C PHE A 262 20.29 33.86 -20.81
N TYR A 263 19.90 34.73 -19.88
CA TYR A 263 19.18 34.34 -18.66
C TYR A 263 17.84 33.65 -19.00
N LEU A 264 17.04 34.24 -19.89
CA LEU A 264 15.75 33.68 -20.31
C LEU A 264 15.90 32.35 -21.06
N SER A 265 16.86 32.23 -21.98
CA SER A 265 17.08 30.98 -22.72
C SER A 265 17.54 29.85 -21.79
N SER A 266 18.44 30.13 -20.85
CA SER A 266 18.93 29.15 -19.87
C SER A 266 17.79 28.63 -18.99
N ARG A 267 16.92 29.52 -18.50
CA ARG A 267 15.74 29.12 -17.72
C ARG A 267 14.70 28.37 -18.56
N SER A 268 14.51 28.76 -19.82
CA SER A 268 13.60 28.04 -20.73
C SER A 268 14.10 26.62 -21.00
N GLN A 269 15.41 26.43 -21.17
CA GLN A 269 16.00 25.09 -21.35
C GLN A 269 15.77 24.20 -20.13
N ALA A 270 16.06 24.70 -18.92
CA ALA A 270 15.81 23.94 -17.69
C ALA A 270 14.32 23.57 -17.51
N HIS A 271 13.40 24.46 -17.88
CA HIS A 271 11.96 24.15 -17.88
C HIS A 271 11.57 23.10 -18.94
N GLN A 272 12.20 23.11 -20.12
CA GLN A 272 11.99 22.08 -21.14
C GLN A 272 12.53 20.71 -20.68
N ASN A 273 13.69 20.68 -20.04
CA ASN A 273 14.26 19.48 -19.43
C ASN A 273 13.36 18.91 -18.33
N LEU A 274 12.84 19.76 -17.43
CA LEU A 274 11.85 19.34 -16.44
C LEU A 274 10.60 18.74 -17.10
N GLY A 275 10.07 19.39 -18.13
CA GLY A 275 8.93 18.87 -18.90
C GLY A 275 9.18 17.50 -19.53
N SER A 276 10.37 17.28 -20.10
CA SER A 276 10.73 15.98 -20.67
C SER A 276 10.98 14.91 -19.59
N GLY A 277 11.53 15.28 -18.44
CA GLY A 277 11.69 14.39 -17.28
C GLY A 277 10.36 13.94 -16.67
N LEU A 278 9.41 14.87 -16.53
CA LEU A 278 8.03 14.56 -16.13
C LEU A 278 7.34 13.61 -17.13
N GLN A 279 7.64 13.76 -18.43
CA GLN A 279 7.15 12.81 -19.44
C GLN A 279 7.76 11.41 -19.28
N GLN A 280 9.05 11.27 -18.94
CA GLN A 280 9.66 9.96 -18.66
C GLN A 280 9.05 9.29 -17.42
N ILE A 281 8.81 10.06 -16.35
CA ILE A 281 8.07 9.57 -15.16
C ILE A 281 6.65 9.10 -15.57
N GLY A 282 5.95 9.87 -16.41
CA GLY A 282 4.64 9.48 -16.94
C GLY A 282 4.67 8.19 -17.76
N LEU A 283 5.71 7.97 -18.57
CA LEU A 283 5.92 6.72 -19.30
C LEU A 283 6.17 5.55 -18.33
N ALA A 284 6.98 5.73 -17.29
CA ALA A 284 7.20 4.71 -16.27
C ALA A 284 5.88 4.34 -15.56
N PHE A 285 5.07 5.33 -15.15
CA PHE A 285 3.75 5.09 -14.56
C PHE A 285 2.79 4.35 -15.50
N SER A 286 2.82 4.64 -16.81
CA SER A 286 2.01 3.89 -17.79
C SER A 286 2.42 2.42 -17.96
N GLY A 287 3.62 2.05 -17.48
CA GLY A 287 4.14 0.69 -17.46
C GLY A 287 3.88 -0.09 -16.16
N LEU A 288 3.04 0.41 -15.26
CA LEU A 288 2.61 -0.30 -14.05
C LEU A 288 1.70 -1.48 -14.40
N ASP A 289 2.13 -2.72 -14.11
CA ASP A 289 1.38 -3.94 -14.40
C ASP A 289 1.53 -4.99 -13.29
N GLN A 290 0.47 -5.15 -12.50
CA GLN A 290 0.39 -6.13 -11.41
C GLN A 290 0.49 -7.59 -11.88
N LYS A 291 0.01 -7.92 -13.09
CA LYS A 291 0.05 -9.29 -13.62
C LYS A 291 1.46 -9.62 -14.11
N GLN A 292 2.09 -8.72 -14.85
CA GLN A 292 3.48 -8.87 -15.27
C GLN A 292 4.43 -8.95 -14.07
N ASP A 293 4.23 -8.13 -13.03
CA ASP A 293 5.03 -8.19 -11.81
C ASP A 293 4.86 -9.52 -11.05
N ARG A 294 3.62 -10.02 -10.94
CA ARG A 294 3.33 -11.37 -10.38
C ARG A 294 4.03 -12.47 -11.18
N ASP A 295 3.93 -12.45 -12.50
CA ASP A 295 4.49 -13.51 -13.35
C ASP A 295 6.02 -13.48 -13.33
N THR A 296 6.60 -12.27 -13.27
CA THR A 296 8.04 -12.07 -13.06
C THR A 296 8.49 -12.57 -11.68
N LEU A 297 7.71 -12.35 -10.62
CA LEU A 297 7.99 -12.86 -9.27
C LEU A 297 7.99 -14.40 -9.22
N ILE A 298 7.00 -15.03 -9.86
CA ILE A 298 6.89 -16.50 -9.94
C ILE A 298 8.07 -17.08 -10.73
N GLN A 299 8.42 -16.49 -11.88
CA GLN A 299 9.56 -16.93 -12.70
C GLN A 299 10.91 -16.73 -11.99
N ALA A 300 11.08 -15.65 -11.21
CA ALA A 300 12.31 -15.38 -10.47
C ALA A 300 12.54 -16.34 -9.29
N HIS A 301 11.50 -17.07 -8.86
CA HIS A 301 11.55 -18.04 -7.77
C HIS A 301 10.95 -19.38 -8.22
N ASP A 302 11.32 -19.82 -9.43
CA ASP A 302 10.82 -21.04 -10.07
C ASP A 302 10.91 -22.26 -9.14
N MET A 303 12.03 -22.46 -8.43
CA MET A 303 12.23 -23.55 -7.46
C MET A 303 11.26 -23.53 -6.26
N ALA A 304 10.65 -22.39 -5.94
CA ALA A 304 9.68 -22.26 -4.86
C ALA A 304 8.22 -22.41 -5.35
N PHE A 305 7.95 -22.07 -6.62
CA PHE A 305 6.60 -22.06 -7.20
C PHE A 305 6.37 -23.16 -8.25
N CYS A 306 7.37 -23.98 -8.58
CA CYS A 306 7.22 -25.11 -9.49
C CYS A 306 6.32 -26.19 -8.88
N MET A 307 5.46 -26.79 -9.73
CA MET A 307 4.60 -27.89 -9.31
C MET A 307 5.43 -29.13 -8.93
N PRO A 308 5.22 -29.74 -7.74
CA PRO A 308 5.87 -30.99 -7.37
C PRO A 308 5.50 -32.15 -8.31
N LEU A 309 6.32 -33.21 -8.30
CA LEU A 309 6.04 -34.42 -9.07
C LEU A 309 4.71 -35.07 -8.62
N ARG A 310 3.92 -35.53 -9.59
CA ARG A 310 2.65 -36.24 -9.33
C ARG A 310 2.90 -37.48 -8.48
N LEU A 311 2.18 -37.60 -7.37
CA LEU A 311 2.17 -38.80 -6.53
C LEU A 311 1.62 -40.00 -7.34
N GLN A 312 2.28 -41.15 -7.20
CA GLN A 312 1.90 -42.40 -7.87
C GLN A 312 1.46 -43.43 -6.83
N TYR A 313 0.61 -44.37 -7.24
CA TYR A 313 0.25 -45.53 -6.42
C TYR A 313 1.51 -46.33 -6.08
N GLN A 314 1.66 -46.69 -4.80
CA GLN A 314 2.75 -47.53 -4.31
C GLN A 314 2.14 -48.86 -3.87
N PRO A 315 2.37 -49.97 -4.60
CA PRO A 315 1.81 -51.26 -4.24
C PRO A 315 2.42 -51.78 -2.93
N HIS A 316 1.56 -52.18 -2.00
CA HIS A 316 1.98 -52.84 -0.76
C HIS A 316 2.26 -54.32 -1.03
N GLU A 317 3.41 -54.82 -0.56
CA GLU A 317 3.84 -56.23 -0.70
C GLU A 317 3.77 -56.85 -2.11
N GLY A 318 3.76 -56.01 -3.16
CA GLY A 318 3.66 -56.47 -4.55
C GLY A 318 2.23 -56.65 -5.07
N ASP A 319 1.24 -56.02 -4.43
CA ASP A 319 -0.12 -55.88 -4.95
C ASP A 319 -0.11 -55.42 -6.42
N GLN A 320 -0.89 -56.11 -7.24
CA GLN A 320 -1.00 -55.89 -8.69
C GLN A 320 -2.26 -55.08 -9.05
N VAL A 321 -3.16 -54.85 -8.09
CA VAL A 321 -4.38 -54.06 -8.29
C VAL A 321 -4.05 -52.58 -8.09
N CYS A 322 -4.17 -51.80 -9.17
CA CYS A 322 -3.94 -50.36 -9.16
C CYS A 322 -5.15 -49.54 -9.65
N GLU A 323 -6.30 -50.18 -9.81
CA GLU A 323 -7.59 -49.58 -10.17
C GLU A 323 -8.64 -49.90 -9.10
N VAL A 324 -9.72 -49.11 -9.06
CA VAL A 324 -10.86 -49.38 -8.17
C VAL A 324 -11.66 -50.57 -8.70
N SER A 325 -11.71 -51.67 -7.94
CA SER A 325 -12.58 -52.81 -8.25
C SER A 325 -13.99 -52.58 -7.71
N ALA A 326 -14.99 -52.89 -8.52
CA ALA A 326 -16.41 -52.80 -8.18
C ALA A 326 -17.08 -54.17 -8.36
N GLU A 327 -16.56 -55.15 -7.63
CA GLU A 327 -17.06 -56.53 -7.55
C GLU A 327 -18.39 -56.61 -6.78
N PHE A 328 -19.14 -57.70 -7.01
CA PHE A 328 -20.54 -57.85 -6.62
C PHE A 328 -20.82 -57.54 -5.13
N ASP A 329 -19.94 -58.00 -4.23
CA ASP A 329 -20.13 -57.86 -2.78
C ASP A 329 -19.91 -56.42 -2.27
N VAL A 330 -19.12 -55.59 -2.97
CA VAL A 330 -18.85 -54.17 -2.62
C VAL A 330 -19.60 -53.17 -3.50
N LYS A 331 -20.19 -53.62 -4.60
CA LYS A 331 -20.83 -52.77 -5.61
C LYS A 331 -21.94 -51.90 -5.04
N CYS A 332 -22.82 -52.45 -4.19
CA CYS A 332 -23.92 -51.69 -3.59
C CYS A 332 -23.41 -50.52 -2.71
N GLU A 333 -22.29 -50.70 -2.01
CA GLU A 333 -21.65 -49.65 -1.21
C GLU A 333 -21.05 -48.56 -2.10
N LEU A 334 -20.37 -48.95 -3.18
CA LEU A 334 -19.78 -48.03 -4.16
C LEU A 334 -20.85 -47.24 -4.93
N ASP A 335 -21.95 -47.88 -5.35
CA ASP A 335 -23.10 -47.23 -5.99
C ASP A 335 -23.74 -46.20 -5.04
N THR A 336 -23.93 -46.55 -3.76
CA THR A 336 -24.44 -45.63 -2.73
C THR A 336 -23.48 -44.46 -2.52
N ARG A 337 -22.17 -44.74 -2.43
CA ARG A 337 -21.13 -43.73 -2.23
C ARG A 337 -20.98 -42.80 -3.43
N PHE A 338 -21.16 -43.31 -4.64
CA PHE A 338 -21.18 -42.52 -5.87
C PHE A 338 -22.34 -41.52 -5.86
N LEU A 339 -23.55 -41.97 -5.51
CA LEU A 339 -24.72 -41.07 -5.41
C LEU A 339 -24.51 -39.99 -4.34
N GLN A 340 -23.99 -40.36 -3.15
CA GLN A 340 -23.64 -39.40 -2.09
C GLN A 340 -22.64 -38.34 -2.58
N LEU A 341 -21.57 -38.77 -3.28
CA LEU A 341 -20.56 -37.87 -3.82
C LEU A 341 -21.15 -36.95 -4.91
N GLN A 342 -21.98 -37.48 -5.82
CA GLN A 342 -22.66 -36.72 -6.86
C GLN A 342 -23.57 -35.64 -6.26
N THR A 343 -24.41 -35.97 -5.28
CA THR A 343 -25.29 -35.01 -4.60
C THR A 343 -24.47 -33.92 -3.89
N ARG A 344 -23.45 -34.31 -3.10
CA ARG A 344 -22.61 -33.35 -2.36
C ARG A 344 -21.80 -32.45 -3.28
N LEU A 345 -21.29 -32.98 -4.39
CA LEU A 345 -20.55 -32.25 -5.41
C LEU A 345 -21.42 -31.18 -6.07
N ASN A 346 -22.67 -31.52 -6.44
CA ASN A 346 -23.60 -30.56 -7.04
C ASN A 346 -23.87 -29.39 -6.09
N THR A 347 -24.26 -29.67 -4.83
CA THR A 347 -24.54 -28.63 -3.82
C THR A 347 -23.35 -27.70 -3.60
N VAL A 348 -22.15 -28.24 -3.36
CA VAL A 348 -20.95 -27.40 -3.11
C VAL A 348 -20.54 -26.62 -4.37
N THR A 349 -20.81 -27.14 -5.57
CA THR A 349 -20.54 -26.42 -6.83
C THR A 349 -21.47 -25.22 -7.00
N GLU A 350 -22.78 -25.39 -6.76
CA GLU A 350 -23.77 -24.31 -6.78
C GLU A 350 -23.45 -23.22 -5.75
N GLU A 351 -23.15 -23.60 -4.50
CA GLU A 351 -22.69 -22.69 -3.44
C GLU A 351 -21.44 -21.90 -3.87
N ASN A 352 -20.47 -22.55 -4.51
CA ASN A 352 -19.22 -21.92 -4.92
C ASN A 352 -19.40 -20.97 -6.13
N GLU A 353 -20.34 -21.24 -7.02
CA GLU A 353 -20.71 -20.31 -8.09
C GLU A 353 -21.38 -19.03 -7.55
N GLU A 354 -22.23 -19.15 -6.54
CA GLU A 354 -22.83 -17.99 -5.86
C GLU A 354 -21.76 -17.17 -5.11
N LEU A 355 -20.86 -17.85 -4.40
CA LEU A 355 -19.68 -17.20 -3.78
C LEU A 355 -18.82 -16.48 -4.81
N SER A 356 -18.57 -17.05 -5.99
CA SER A 356 -17.81 -16.40 -7.07
C SER A 356 -18.46 -15.09 -7.55
N LYS A 357 -19.79 -15.10 -7.74
CA LYS A 357 -20.55 -13.91 -8.16
C LYS A 357 -20.49 -12.81 -7.10
N THR A 358 -20.72 -13.15 -5.83
CA THR A 358 -20.68 -12.18 -4.71
C THR A 358 -19.26 -11.69 -4.41
N LEU A 359 -18.24 -12.54 -4.61
CA LEU A 359 -16.82 -12.18 -4.53
C LEU A 359 -16.48 -11.10 -5.56
N GLN A 360 -16.87 -11.27 -6.83
CA GLN A 360 -16.62 -10.29 -7.89
C GLN A 360 -17.26 -8.92 -7.58
N VAL A 361 -18.49 -8.89 -7.06
CA VAL A 361 -19.15 -7.65 -6.62
C VAL A 361 -18.37 -6.98 -5.49
N SER A 362 -17.94 -7.76 -4.48
CA SER A 362 -17.15 -7.21 -3.36
C SER A 362 -15.75 -6.74 -3.80
N GLN A 363 -15.16 -7.36 -4.83
CA GLN A 363 -13.90 -6.90 -5.43
C GLN A 363 -14.05 -5.54 -6.10
N SER A 364 -15.10 -5.36 -6.91
CA SER A 364 -15.41 -4.08 -7.56
C SER A 364 -15.65 -2.98 -6.53
N ALA A 365 -16.46 -3.25 -5.50
CA ALA A 365 -16.71 -2.29 -4.42
C ALA A 365 -15.43 -1.91 -3.65
N LEU A 366 -14.53 -2.87 -3.39
CA LEU A 366 -13.25 -2.61 -2.75
C LEU A 366 -12.35 -1.73 -3.64
N LEU A 367 -12.28 -2.01 -4.94
CA LEU A 367 -11.54 -1.20 -5.90
C LEU A 367 -12.13 0.22 -6.02
N GLU A 368 -13.45 0.38 -5.98
CA GLU A 368 -14.10 1.69 -5.95
C GLU A 368 -13.72 2.48 -4.69
N TYR A 369 -13.77 1.88 -3.50
CA TYR A 369 -13.34 2.55 -2.25
C TYR A 369 -11.85 2.94 -2.22
N ILE A 370 -10.99 2.13 -2.86
CA ILE A 370 -9.55 2.43 -3.02
C ILE A 370 -9.35 3.59 -4.01
N ASN A 371 -10.10 3.60 -5.11
CA ASN A 371 -10.00 4.62 -6.17
C ASN A 371 -10.77 5.92 -5.87
N GLU A 372 -11.70 5.93 -4.90
CA GLU A 372 -12.47 7.12 -4.53
C GLU A 372 -11.55 8.31 -4.22
N ASP A 373 -11.65 9.34 -5.05
CA ASP A 373 -10.65 10.40 -5.17
C ASP A 373 -10.28 11.08 -3.85
N ILE A 374 -9.09 10.76 -3.33
CA ILE A 374 -8.42 11.56 -2.30
C ILE A 374 -7.95 12.91 -2.89
N PHE A 375 -7.67 12.96 -4.21
CA PHE A 375 -6.95 14.06 -4.85
C PHE A 375 -7.82 15.02 -5.69
N ARG A 376 -9.03 14.64 -6.16
CA ARG A 376 -9.88 15.58 -6.92
C ARG A 376 -10.47 16.73 -6.09
N SER A 377 -10.51 16.62 -4.76
CA SER A 377 -11.10 17.67 -3.92
C SER A 377 -10.31 18.98 -3.90
N GLU A 378 -9.03 18.99 -4.28
CA GLU A 378 -8.16 20.18 -4.16
C GLU A 378 -7.88 20.87 -5.52
N HIS A 379 -8.07 20.18 -6.65
CA HIS A 379 -7.71 20.76 -7.96
C HIS A 379 -8.76 21.69 -8.58
N ASN A 380 -10.00 21.70 -8.08
CA ASN A 380 -11.02 22.67 -8.52
C ASN A 380 -10.85 24.08 -7.91
N THR A 381 -9.91 24.29 -6.97
CA THR A 381 -9.69 25.58 -6.30
C THR A 381 -8.79 26.56 -7.08
N SER A 382 -8.69 26.40 -8.41
CA SER A 382 -7.89 27.26 -9.29
C SER A 382 -8.68 28.41 -9.94
N GLN A 383 -9.90 28.70 -9.46
CA GLN A 383 -10.63 29.93 -9.77
C GLN A 383 -11.01 30.67 -8.47
N SER A 384 -10.76 31.99 -8.46
CA SER A 384 -11.00 32.95 -7.37
C SER A 384 -10.33 32.68 -6.01
N LEU A 385 -9.21 33.39 -5.78
CA LEU A 385 -8.49 33.48 -4.50
C LEU A 385 -9.12 34.47 -3.49
N GLU A 386 -10.44 34.75 -3.57
CA GLU A 386 -11.10 35.81 -2.78
C GLU A 386 -12.16 35.34 -1.76
N ASN A 387 -12.58 34.07 -1.76
CA ASN A 387 -13.55 33.54 -0.80
C ASN A 387 -12.96 32.43 0.08
N ILE A 388 -12.17 32.81 1.10
CA ILE A 388 -11.60 31.90 2.12
C ILE A 388 -12.30 32.06 3.49
N TYR A 389 -13.49 32.67 3.50
CA TYR A 389 -14.44 32.59 4.62
C TYR A 389 -15.73 31.92 4.13
N GLU A 390 -16.28 31.01 4.94
CA GLU A 390 -17.57 30.31 4.75
C GLU A 390 -17.64 29.10 3.78
N THR A 391 -16.75 28.11 3.90
CA THR A 391 -17.15 26.69 3.64
C THR A 391 -16.35 25.67 4.46
N SER A 392 -16.57 25.62 5.78
CA SER A 392 -15.82 24.74 6.71
C SER A 392 -16.66 23.62 7.34
N THR A 393 -17.65 23.05 6.62
CA THR A 393 -18.57 22.02 7.17
C THR A 393 -18.94 20.89 6.21
N SER A 394 -17.97 20.14 5.66
CA SER A 394 -18.19 18.75 5.19
C SER A 394 -16.91 17.99 4.76
N LYS A 395 -15.84 17.99 5.58
CA LYS A 395 -14.82 16.93 5.41
C LYS A 395 -15.51 15.58 5.67
N PRO A 396 -15.59 14.65 4.71
CA PRO A 396 -16.12 13.32 5.00
C PRO A 396 -15.27 12.69 6.11
N ASN A 397 -15.92 12.16 7.13
CA ASN A 397 -15.26 11.71 8.35
C ASN A 397 -14.26 10.58 8.02
N GLN A 398 -12.96 10.91 7.97
CA GLN A 398 -11.91 9.98 7.51
C GLN A 398 -11.88 8.69 8.34
N GLY A 399 -12.23 8.76 9.63
CA GLY A 399 -12.39 7.58 10.48
C GLY A 399 -13.49 6.64 9.98
N LYS A 400 -14.64 7.20 9.55
CA LYS A 400 -15.75 6.42 8.97
C LYS A 400 -15.40 5.86 7.58
N ARG A 401 -14.68 6.60 6.74
CA ARG A 401 -14.19 6.05 5.45
C ARG A 401 -13.22 4.88 5.69
N ARG A 402 -12.32 5.01 6.67
CA ARG A 402 -11.38 3.94 7.04
C ARG A 402 -12.07 2.71 7.62
N SER A 403 -13.08 2.87 8.49
CA SER A 403 -13.85 1.72 9.01
C SER A 403 -14.62 1.01 7.90
N ASN A 404 -15.29 1.75 7.01
CA ASN A 404 -16.02 1.18 5.88
C ASN A 404 -15.09 0.41 4.91
N LEU A 405 -13.90 0.94 4.64
CA LEU A 405 -12.89 0.25 3.83
C LEU A 405 -12.45 -1.06 4.50
N GLN A 406 -12.13 -1.03 5.80
CA GLN A 406 -11.69 -2.21 6.55
C GLN A 406 -12.79 -3.29 6.68
N GLU A 407 -14.05 -2.88 6.80
CA GLU A 407 -15.21 -3.77 6.78
C GLU A 407 -15.39 -4.43 5.39
N THR A 408 -15.23 -3.64 4.31
CA THR A 408 -15.28 -4.13 2.93
C THR A 408 -14.13 -5.09 2.62
N GLU A 409 -12.91 -4.76 3.06
CA GLU A 409 -11.71 -5.61 2.97
C GLU A 409 -11.91 -6.94 3.71
N SER A 410 -12.46 -6.90 4.92
CA SER A 410 -12.77 -8.10 5.72
C SER A 410 -13.83 -8.97 5.02
N SER A 411 -14.88 -8.34 4.48
CA SER A 411 -15.96 -9.00 3.74
C SER A 411 -15.51 -9.65 2.44
N TYR A 412 -14.59 -9.01 1.71
CA TYR A 412 -13.92 -9.57 0.52
C TYR A 412 -13.02 -10.74 0.91
N SER A 413 -12.20 -10.57 1.96
CA SER A 413 -11.23 -11.58 2.41
C SER A 413 -11.90 -12.89 2.87
N MET A 414 -13.04 -12.80 3.56
CA MET A 414 -13.82 -14.00 3.93
C MET A 414 -14.35 -14.72 2.69
N LYS A 415 -15.04 -14.01 1.78
CA LYS A 415 -15.56 -14.62 0.53
C LYS A 415 -14.45 -15.25 -0.32
N PHE A 416 -13.30 -14.59 -0.43
CA PHE A 416 -12.15 -15.07 -1.20
C PHE A 416 -11.60 -16.38 -0.61
N LYS A 417 -11.45 -16.44 0.71
CA LYS A 417 -11.04 -17.65 1.43
C LYS A 417 -12.03 -18.79 1.21
N ASP A 418 -13.32 -18.54 1.40
CA ASP A 418 -14.34 -19.59 1.35
C ASP A 418 -14.52 -20.11 -0.09
N TYR A 419 -14.44 -19.24 -1.10
CA TYR A 419 -14.39 -19.62 -2.52
C TYR A 419 -13.20 -20.55 -2.85
N LEU A 420 -11.99 -20.26 -2.33
CA LEU A 420 -10.82 -21.12 -2.57
C LEU A 420 -10.93 -22.47 -1.84
N ILE A 421 -11.49 -22.50 -0.62
CA ILE A 421 -11.68 -23.75 0.13
C ILE A 421 -12.75 -24.62 -0.55
N ASN A 422 -13.86 -24.03 -0.99
CA ASN A 422 -14.90 -24.76 -1.71
C ASN A 422 -14.39 -25.25 -3.07
N GLY A 423 -13.61 -24.46 -3.81
CA GLY A 423 -12.94 -24.91 -5.04
C GLY A 423 -12.00 -26.11 -4.83
N LEU A 424 -11.28 -26.15 -3.70
CA LEU A 424 -10.46 -27.31 -3.32
C LEU A 424 -11.33 -28.53 -2.96
N LEU A 425 -12.44 -28.33 -2.26
CA LEU A 425 -13.39 -29.41 -1.92
C LEU A 425 -14.05 -29.99 -3.18
N ILE A 426 -14.49 -29.15 -4.11
CA ILE A 426 -15.00 -29.56 -5.43
C ILE A 426 -13.95 -30.41 -6.15
N SER A 427 -12.70 -29.93 -6.23
CA SER A 427 -11.60 -30.67 -6.87
C SER A 427 -11.36 -32.06 -6.23
N LYS A 428 -11.48 -32.18 -4.90
CA LYS A 428 -11.37 -33.45 -4.15
C LYS A 428 -12.56 -34.38 -4.41
N LEU A 429 -13.78 -33.85 -4.41
CA LEU A 429 -15.01 -34.62 -4.62
C LEU A 429 -15.11 -35.10 -6.07
N GLN A 430 -14.88 -34.22 -7.04
CA GLN A 430 -14.84 -34.52 -8.47
C GLN A 430 -13.85 -35.64 -8.78
N ALA A 431 -12.60 -35.54 -8.31
CA ALA A 431 -11.59 -36.58 -8.56
C ALA A 431 -11.95 -37.96 -7.99
N LYS A 432 -12.67 -38.03 -6.85
CA LYS A 432 -13.20 -39.29 -6.31
C LYS A 432 -14.40 -39.79 -7.13
N HIS A 433 -15.32 -38.89 -7.44
CA HIS A 433 -16.53 -39.16 -8.23
C HIS A 433 -16.19 -39.74 -9.60
N ASP A 434 -15.28 -39.11 -10.35
CA ASP A 434 -14.90 -39.52 -11.71
C ASP A 434 -14.23 -40.90 -11.72
N LEU A 435 -13.40 -41.19 -10.71
CA LEU A 435 -12.76 -42.50 -10.55
C LEU A 435 -13.78 -43.61 -10.27
N LEU A 436 -14.78 -43.34 -9.43
CA LEU A 436 -15.89 -44.27 -9.17
C LEU A 436 -16.80 -44.43 -10.40
N GLN A 437 -17.08 -43.34 -11.13
CA GLN A 437 -17.85 -43.37 -12.38
C GLN A 437 -17.23 -44.34 -13.39
N VAL A 438 -15.90 -44.27 -13.58
CA VAL A 438 -15.15 -45.20 -14.44
C VAL A 438 -15.23 -46.65 -13.93
N ALA A 439 -15.15 -46.87 -12.61
CA ALA A 439 -15.25 -48.22 -12.02
C ALA A 439 -16.65 -48.83 -12.21
N MET A 440 -17.71 -48.06 -11.99
CA MET A 440 -19.11 -48.49 -12.18
C MET A 440 -19.46 -48.73 -13.65
N GLN A 441 -18.93 -47.91 -14.57
CA GLN A 441 -19.03 -48.15 -16.00
C GLN A 441 -18.32 -49.44 -16.40
N LYS A 442 -17.12 -49.72 -15.86
CA LYS A 442 -16.44 -51.00 -16.07
C LYS A 442 -17.27 -52.17 -15.54
N ALA A 443 -17.75 -52.12 -14.30
CA ALA A 443 -18.53 -53.20 -13.68
C ALA A 443 -19.86 -53.51 -14.40
N SER A 444 -20.59 -52.50 -14.87
CA SER A 444 -21.84 -52.71 -15.62
C SER A 444 -21.65 -53.43 -16.96
N THR A 445 -20.48 -53.32 -17.60
CA THR A 445 -20.16 -54.12 -18.80
C THR A 445 -19.88 -55.60 -18.51
N VAL A 446 -19.50 -55.93 -17.27
CA VAL A 446 -19.20 -57.31 -16.83
C VAL A 446 -20.48 -58.02 -16.35
N ASP A 447 -21.36 -57.30 -15.64
CA ASP A 447 -22.60 -57.84 -15.04
C ASP A 447 -23.61 -58.39 -16.07
N SER A 448 -23.51 -57.98 -17.35
CA SER A 448 -24.37 -58.46 -18.43
C SER A 448 -24.27 -59.98 -18.73
N ARG A 449 -23.44 -60.74 -18.02
CA ARG A 449 -23.26 -62.19 -18.22
C ARG A 449 -23.78 -63.06 -17.08
N HIS A 450 -24.01 -62.54 -15.88
CA HIS A 450 -24.36 -63.34 -14.71
C HIS A 450 -25.37 -62.64 -13.79
N HIS A 451 -26.67 -62.78 -14.09
CA HIS A 451 -27.71 -63.18 -13.11
C HIS A 451 -29.11 -63.28 -13.75
N ARG A 452 -29.46 -64.49 -14.21
CA ARG A 452 -30.86 -64.97 -14.12
C ARG A 452 -30.97 -65.83 -12.87
N LEU A 453 -32.16 -65.84 -12.25
CA LEU A 453 -32.50 -66.53 -10.98
C LEU A 453 -31.90 -65.78 -9.77
N ARG A 454 -32.69 -65.33 -8.76
CA ARG A 454 -33.60 -66.16 -7.97
C ARG A 454 -34.61 -65.35 -7.13
N SER A 455 -35.90 -65.63 -7.34
CA SER A 455 -37.04 -65.58 -6.39
C SER A 455 -37.07 -64.54 -5.26
N LYS A 456 -37.93 -63.51 -5.39
CA LYS A 456 -38.57 -62.87 -4.22
C LYS A 456 -39.43 -63.92 -3.49
N ARG A 457 -39.33 -63.99 -2.15
CA ARG A 457 -40.34 -64.58 -1.27
C ARG A 457 -40.78 -63.47 -0.31
N SER A 458 -42.03 -63.02 -0.43
CA SER A 458 -42.61 -62.12 0.57
C SER A 458 -43.04 -62.91 1.80
N VAL A 459 -42.61 -62.47 2.97
CA VAL A 459 -43.19 -62.88 4.26
C VAL A 459 -44.05 -61.72 4.74
N ARG A 460 -45.32 -61.98 4.98
CA ARG A 460 -46.26 -61.00 5.56
C ARG A 460 -45.93 -60.81 7.03
N GLN A 461 -45.63 -59.59 7.47
CA GLN A 461 -45.78 -59.23 8.88
C GLN A 461 -47.19 -58.71 9.16
N ARG A 462 -47.67 -59.02 10.37
CA ARG A 462 -48.97 -58.56 10.89
C ARG A 462 -48.76 -57.28 11.68
N LYS A 463 -49.49 -56.21 11.35
CA LYS A 463 -49.69 -55.09 12.28
C LYS A 463 -50.49 -55.62 13.49
N ASN A 464 -49.88 -55.59 14.68
CA ASN A 464 -50.62 -55.62 15.94
C ASN A 464 -50.59 -54.22 16.54
N LEU A 465 -51.76 -53.59 16.65
CA LEU A 465 -52.00 -52.47 17.57
C LEU A 465 -52.19 -53.02 19.01
N HIS A 466 -52.38 -52.08 19.94
CA HIS A 466 -52.63 -52.21 21.40
C HIS A 466 -51.33 -52.20 22.23
N GLY A 467 -51.20 -51.39 23.28
CA GLY A 467 -52.14 -50.39 23.77
C GLY A 467 -51.63 -49.68 25.04
N SER A 468 -52.22 -48.53 25.36
CA SER A 468 -51.82 -47.70 26.52
C SER A 468 -51.85 -48.47 27.84
N GLN A 469 -50.69 -48.54 28.52
CA GLN A 469 -50.60 -48.73 29.98
C GLN A 469 -49.52 -47.81 30.55
N THR A 470 -49.88 -47.11 31.63
CA THR A 470 -49.02 -46.21 32.41
C THR A 470 -47.92 -46.97 33.15
N ILE A 471 -46.66 -46.48 33.18
CA ILE A 471 -45.76 -46.40 34.38
C ILE A 471 -44.38 -45.73 34.08
N GLN A 472 -44.14 -44.63 34.81
CA GLN A 472 -42.89 -44.04 35.37
C GLN A 472 -41.49 -44.13 34.69
N LYS A 473 -40.95 -42.94 34.34
CA LYS A 473 -39.55 -42.46 34.48
C LYS A 473 -38.40 -43.33 33.91
N ALA A 474 -38.05 -43.07 32.65
CA ALA A 474 -36.92 -43.68 31.95
C ALA A 474 -35.49 -43.38 32.50
N PHE A 475 -35.28 -42.26 33.21
CA PHE A 475 -33.94 -41.82 33.66
C PHE A 475 -33.63 -42.12 35.16
N SER A 476 -34.55 -42.75 35.91
CA SER A 476 -34.44 -42.88 37.38
C SER A 476 -34.63 -44.29 37.94
N HIS A 477 -34.49 -45.33 37.12
CA HIS A 477 -34.51 -46.72 37.57
C HIS A 477 -33.19 -47.42 37.23
N ASP A 478 -32.84 -48.41 38.05
CA ASP A 478 -31.80 -49.39 37.74
C ASP A 478 -32.12 -50.13 36.42
N MET A 479 -31.12 -50.25 35.54
CA MET A 479 -31.30 -50.81 34.19
C MET A 479 -31.74 -52.28 34.20
N LEU A 480 -31.27 -53.07 35.17
CA LEU A 480 -31.68 -54.47 35.29
C LEU A 480 -33.15 -54.56 35.71
N SER A 481 -33.57 -53.68 36.61
CA SER A 481 -34.97 -53.54 37.03
C SER A 481 -35.89 -53.07 35.89
N TYR A 482 -35.41 -52.19 35.01
CA TYR A 482 -36.13 -51.77 33.79
C TYR A 482 -36.31 -52.95 32.81
N ILE A 483 -35.23 -53.65 32.45
CA ILE A 483 -35.28 -54.77 31.50
C ILE A 483 -36.16 -55.93 32.04
N GLN A 484 -36.15 -56.16 33.36
CA GLN A 484 -37.05 -57.13 34.01
C GLN A 484 -38.53 -56.71 34.05
N ALA A 485 -38.84 -55.41 33.98
CA ALA A 485 -40.21 -54.90 34.07
C ALA A 485 -40.90 -54.76 32.71
N PHE A 486 -40.15 -54.48 31.64
CA PHE A 486 -40.69 -54.19 30.31
C PHE A 486 -40.45 -55.29 29.26
N GLU A 487 -39.68 -56.35 29.59
CA GLU A 487 -39.24 -57.42 28.68
C GLU A 487 -38.43 -56.94 27.44
N GLU A 488 -38.15 -55.64 27.33
CA GLU A 488 -37.31 -55.03 26.29
C GLU A 488 -35.81 -55.17 26.64
N PRO A 489 -35.00 -55.84 25.79
CA PRO A 489 -33.58 -56.11 26.09
C PRO A 489 -32.63 -54.91 25.92
N ILE A 490 -33.07 -53.83 25.25
CA ILE A 490 -32.34 -52.56 25.12
C ILE A 490 -33.30 -51.44 25.55
N PRO A 491 -32.90 -50.47 26.41
CA PRO A 491 -33.77 -49.37 26.77
C PRO A 491 -34.08 -48.43 25.59
N LEU A 492 -35.34 -48.02 25.45
CA LEU A 492 -35.84 -47.14 24.38
C LEU A 492 -34.98 -45.90 24.12
N VAL A 493 -34.46 -45.25 25.18
CA VAL A 493 -33.58 -44.08 25.07
C VAL A 493 -32.28 -44.42 24.33
N VAL A 494 -31.73 -45.61 24.57
CA VAL A 494 -30.49 -46.09 23.95
C VAL A 494 -30.77 -46.49 22.50
N GLU A 495 -31.80 -47.29 22.26
CA GLU A 495 -32.17 -47.75 20.92
C GLU A 495 -32.52 -46.59 19.98
N SER A 496 -33.42 -45.70 20.40
CA SER A 496 -33.90 -44.61 19.53
C SER A 496 -32.81 -43.56 19.26
N CYS A 497 -31.97 -43.21 20.25
CA CYS A 497 -30.82 -42.33 20.01
C CYS A 497 -29.79 -42.96 19.08
N ILE A 498 -29.49 -44.27 19.23
CA ILE A 498 -28.56 -44.98 18.35
C ILE A 498 -29.12 -45.07 16.93
N ARG A 499 -30.41 -45.40 16.77
CA ARG A 499 -31.11 -45.41 15.47
C ARG A 499 -31.01 -44.06 14.76
N PHE A 500 -31.36 -42.97 15.44
CA PHE A 500 -31.33 -41.62 14.87
C PHE A 500 -29.91 -41.19 14.45
N ILE A 501 -28.90 -41.45 15.29
CA ILE A 501 -27.50 -41.11 14.98
C ILE A 501 -26.93 -42.02 13.87
N ASN A 502 -27.37 -43.28 13.77
CA ASN A 502 -26.98 -44.16 12.66
C ASN A 502 -27.51 -43.66 11.31
N LEU A 503 -28.77 -43.22 11.28
CA LEU A 503 -29.44 -42.74 10.06
C LEU A 503 -28.91 -41.39 9.56
N HIS A 504 -28.50 -40.50 10.47
CA HIS A 504 -28.23 -39.10 10.13
C HIS A 504 -26.85 -38.57 10.57
N GLY A 505 -26.17 -39.24 11.50
CA GLY A 505 -25.02 -38.70 12.23
C GLY A 505 -23.64 -39.27 11.87
N LEU A 506 -23.54 -40.34 11.07
CA LEU A 506 -22.26 -41.02 10.78
C LEU A 506 -21.17 -40.11 10.21
N HIS A 507 -21.56 -39.09 9.42
CA HIS A 507 -20.66 -38.14 8.76
C HIS A 507 -20.56 -36.78 9.49
N HIS A 508 -21.21 -36.61 10.66
CA HIS A 508 -21.29 -35.33 11.35
C HIS A 508 -19.99 -35.01 12.11
N GLU A 509 -19.29 -33.93 11.73
CA GLU A 509 -17.98 -33.62 12.31
C GLU A 509 -18.06 -33.43 13.83
N GLY A 510 -17.26 -34.20 14.58
CA GLY A 510 -17.20 -34.11 16.03
C GLY A 510 -18.47 -34.60 16.74
N ILE A 511 -19.27 -35.49 16.14
CA ILE A 511 -20.40 -36.15 16.83
C ILE A 511 -19.94 -36.69 18.21
N PHE A 512 -20.75 -36.48 19.25
CA PHE A 512 -20.41 -36.66 20.68
C PHE A 512 -19.31 -35.74 21.27
N ARG A 513 -18.39 -35.17 20.48
CA ARG A 513 -17.40 -34.18 20.97
C ARG A 513 -18.01 -32.79 21.11
N VAL A 514 -18.82 -32.36 20.15
CA VAL A 514 -19.56 -31.09 20.19
C VAL A 514 -20.70 -31.19 21.22
N PRO A 515 -20.89 -30.19 22.10
CA PRO A 515 -21.99 -30.19 23.06
C PRO A 515 -23.29 -29.67 22.42
N GLY A 516 -24.34 -30.50 22.43
CA GLY A 516 -25.68 -30.09 22.02
C GLY A 516 -26.28 -28.99 22.92
N SER A 517 -27.33 -28.34 22.38
CA SER A 517 -28.08 -27.30 23.08
C SER A 517 -28.63 -27.84 24.39
N GLN A 518 -28.21 -27.27 25.52
CA GLN A 518 -28.64 -27.75 26.84
C GLN A 518 -30.16 -27.64 27.03
N LEU A 519 -30.82 -26.65 26.40
CA LEU A 519 -32.27 -26.54 26.42
C LEU A 519 -32.93 -27.76 25.73
N GLU A 520 -32.41 -28.16 24.57
CA GLU A 520 -32.96 -29.27 23.78
C GLU A 520 -32.63 -30.64 24.38
N VAL A 521 -31.42 -30.82 24.91
CA VAL A 521 -31.04 -32.03 25.66
C VAL A 521 -31.96 -32.25 26.87
N ASN A 522 -32.28 -31.19 27.61
CA ASN A 522 -33.24 -31.28 28.72
C ASN A 522 -34.67 -31.55 28.22
N ARG A 523 -35.13 -30.90 27.13
CA ARG A 523 -36.43 -31.16 26.52
C ARG A 523 -36.60 -32.63 26.10
N LEU A 524 -35.62 -33.17 25.39
CA LEU A 524 -35.63 -34.56 24.93
C LEU A 524 -35.61 -35.56 26.10
N ARG A 525 -34.79 -35.31 27.15
CA ARG A 525 -34.86 -36.07 28.41
C ARG A 525 -36.28 -36.06 29.00
N ASP A 526 -36.90 -34.89 29.09
CA ASP A 526 -38.22 -34.72 29.72
C ASP A 526 -39.37 -35.36 28.91
N LEU A 527 -39.15 -35.68 27.62
CA LEU A 527 -40.08 -36.46 26.79
C LEU A 527 -39.86 -37.96 27.03
N PHE A 528 -38.61 -38.44 26.98
CA PHE A 528 -38.28 -39.82 27.34
C PHE A 528 -38.69 -40.18 28.79
N GLU A 529 -38.57 -39.26 29.75
CA GLU A 529 -39.04 -39.47 31.14
C GLU A 529 -40.56 -39.64 31.27
N LYS A 530 -41.34 -39.12 30.32
CA LYS A 530 -42.81 -39.30 30.25
C LYS A 530 -43.22 -40.59 29.55
N GLY A 531 -42.30 -41.25 28.84
CA GLY A 531 -42.56 -42.45 28.05
C GLY A 531 -42.82 -42.19 26.56
N ASP A 532 -42.57 -40.97 26.07
CA ASP A 532 -42.66 -40.64 24.64
C ASP A 532 -41.30 -40.93 23.94
N ASP A 533 -41.32 -41.37 22.67
CA ASP A 533 -40.13 -41.40 21.80
C ASP A 533 -40.09 -40.15 20.89
N PRO A 534 -39.37 -39.07 21.26
CA PRO A 534 -39.30 -37.88 20.43
C PRO A 534 -38.54 -38.08 19.11
N LEU A 535 -37.86 -39.20 18.90
CA LEU A 535 -37.05 -39.47 17.72
C LEU A 535 -37.74 -40.42 16.72
N ALA A 536 -39.02 -40.76 16.95
CA ALA A 536 -39.82 -41.55 16.03
C ALA A 536 -40.09 -40.81 14.70
N ASP A 537 -40.51 -39.55 14.78
CA ASP A 537 -41.00 -38.75 13.63
C ASP A 537 -40.42 -37.32 13.55
N GLU A 538 -39.66 -36.81 14.53
CA GLU A 538 -39.13 -35.42 14.52
C GLU A 538 -37.67 -35.31 14.04
N VAL A 539 -37.36 -34.25 13.26
CA VAL A 539 -35.99 -33.89 12.87
C VAL A 539 -35.30 -33.13 14.00
N CYS A 540 -34.65 -33.85 14.91
CA CYS A 540 -33.88 -33.28 16.01
C CYS A 540 -32.42 -32.93 15.64
N ALA A 541 -31.82 -31.98 16.36
CA ALA A 541 -30.41 -31.64 16.19
C ALA A 541 -29.48 -32.75 16.70
N LEU A 542 -28.57 -33.25 15.84
CA LEU A 542 -27.69 -34.38 16.10
C LEU A 542 -26.86 -34.26 17.40
N ASP A 543 -26.26 -33.10 17.65
CA ASP A 543 -25.46 -32.87 18.88
C ASP A 543 -26.31 -32.93 20.16
N SER A 544 -27.60 -32.60 20.07
CA SER A 544 -28.55 -32.72 21.18
C SER A 544 -28.90 -34.19 21.44
N VAL A 545 -29.17 -34.98 20.39
CA VAL A 545 -29.43 -36.44 20.52
C VAL A 545 -28.19 -37.16 21.06
N ALA A 546 -27.00 -36.84 20.55
CA ALA A 546 -25.73 -37.32 21.06
C ALA A 546 -25.47 -36.88 22.52
N GLY A 547 -25.98 -35.71 22.92
CA GLY A 547 -26.02 -35.23 24.30
C GLY A 547 -26.90 -36.09 25.21
N VAL A 548 -28.12 -36.42 24.77
CA VAL A 548 -29.09 -37.25 25.50
C VAL A 548 -28.55 -38.66 25.74
N LEU A 549 -27.97 -39.31 24.72
CA LEU A 549 -27.41 -40.65 24.87
C LEU A 549 -26.28 -40.71 25.91
N LYS A 550 -25.37 -39.73 25.91
CA LYS A 550 -24.34 -39.60 26.95
C LYS A 550 -24.93 -39.31 28.33
N LEU A 551 -25.94 -38.44 28.39
CA LEU A 551 -26.63 -38.07 29.63
C LEU A 551 -27.32 -39.28 30.28
N TYR A 552 -27.88 -40.18 29.48
CA TYR A 552 -28.50 -41.42 29.96
C TYR A 552 -27.49 -42.28 30.75
N PHE A 553 -26.40 -42.71 30.13
CA PHE A 553 -25.38 -43.53 30.82
C PHE A 553 -24.72 -42.81 32.02
N ARG A 554 -24.50 -41.50 31.89
CA ARG A 554 -23.99 -40.68 33.00
C ARG A 554 -24.98 -40.57 34.17
N GLY A 555 -26.29 -40.62 33.89
CA GLY A 555 -27.38 -40.46 34.87
C GLY A 555 -27.84 -41.74 35.57
N MET A 556 -27.52 -42.93 35.04
CA MET A 556 -27.92 -44.22 35.64
C MET A 556 -27.53 -44.32 37.12
N GLU A 557 -28.36 -44.95 37.96
CA GLU A 557 -28.03 -45.16 39.39
C GLU A 557 -26.77 -46.01 39.55
N ASN A 558 -26.78 -47.19 38.90
CA ASN A 558 -25.60 -48.04 38.71
C ASN A 558 -24.93 -47.69 37.37
N PRO A 559 -23.60 -47.41 37.31
CA PRO A 559 -22.89 -47.20 36.04
C PRO A 559 -22.88 -48.47 35.15
N LEU A 560 -22.72 -48.29 33.83
CA LEU A 560 -22.70 -49.40 32.87
C LEU A 560 -21.56 -50.40 33.14
N PHE A 561 -20.43 -49.93 33.67
CA PHE A 561 -19.41 -50.77 34.29
C PHE A 561 -19.61 -50.76 35.81
N PRO A 562 -20.00 -51.88 36.45
CA PRO A 562 -20.28 -51.94 37.89
C PRO A 562 -19.11 -51.46 38.75
N LYS A 563 -19.37 -50.71 39.83
CA LYS A 563 -18.32 -50.12 40.69
C LYS A 563 -17.37 -51.18 41.26
N ASP A 564 -17.88 -52.36 41.58
CA ASP A 564 -17.12 -53.48 42.15
C ASP A 564 -16.07 -54.05 41.17
N SER A 565 -16.20 -53.77 39.87
CA SER A 565 -15.23 -54.14 38.83
C SER A 565 -14.12 -53.10 38.61
N TYR A 566 -14.20 -51.92 39.23
CA TYR A 566 -13.34 -50.78 38.93
C TYR A 566 -11.85 -51.11 39.05
N ASP A 567 -11.43 -51.73 40.16
CA ASP A 567 -10.02 -52.07 40.38
C ASP A 567 -9.51 -53.09 39.34
N GLN A 568 -10.33 -54.08 38.98
CA GLN A 568 -10.00 -55.09 37.96
C GLN A 568 -9.86 -54.45 36.56
N LEU A 569 -10.72 -53.48 36.21
CA LEU A 569 -10.61 -52.71 34.98
C LEU A 569 -9.34 -51.84 34.98
N MET A 570 -9.02 -51.20 36.12
CA MET A 570 -7.80 -50.39 36.26
C MET A 570 -6.52 -51.25 36.23
N GLU A 571 -6.57 -52.53 36.59
CA GLU A 571 -5.50 -53.50 36.35
C GLU A 571 -5.39 -53.87 34.86
N CYS A 572 -6.51 -54.14 34.17
CA CYS A 572 -6.52 -54.37 32.72
C CYS A 572 -5.87 -53.22 31.93
N GLY A 573 -6.09 -51.98 32.37
CA GLY A 573 -5.49 -50.78 31.78
C GLY A 573 -3.97 -50.70 31.88
N ARG A 574 -3.32 -51.48 32.77
CA ARG A 574 -1.85 -51.52 32.96
C ARG A 574 -1.15 -52.61 32.16
N ILE A 575 -1.90 -53.56 31.59
CA ILE A 575 -1.33 -54.64 30.76
C ILE A 575 -0.77 -54.03 29.47
N GLU A 576 0.48 -54.31 29.11
CA GLU A 576 1.06 -53.78 27.86
C GLU A 576 0.60 -54.57 26.63
N ASP A 577 0.54 -55.90 26.71
CA ASP A 577 0.08 -56.77 25.62
C ASP A 577 -1.42 -56.58 25.33
N GLU A 578 -1.79 -56.36 24.07
CA GLU A 578 -3.19 -56.17 23.69
C GLU A 578 -4.02 -57.47 23.74
N SER A 579 -3.43 -58.63 23.46
CA SER A 579 -4.16 -59.91 23.45
C SER A 579 -4.50 -60.37 24.87
N GLU A 580 -3.54 -60.26 25.79
CA GLU A 580 -3.75 -60.52 27.23
C GLU A 580 -4.75 -59.52 27.82
N LYS A 581 -4.64 -58.23 27.47
CA LYS A 581 -5.60 -57.19 27.87
C LYS A 581 -7.03 -57.51 27.41
N VAL A 582 -7.21 -57.89 26.14
CA VAL A 582 -8.52 -58.26 25.58
C VAL A 582 -9.09 -59.51 26.27
N ALA A 583 -8.26 -60.53 26.52
CA ALA A 583 -8.68 -61.74 27.24
C ALA A 583 -9.10 -61.45 28.68
N GLN A 584 -8.36 -60.61 29.41
CA GLN A 584 -8.71 -60.22 30.78
C GLN A 584 -9.97 -59.34 30.82
N LEU A 585 -10.11 -58.38 29.91
CA LEU A 585 -11.34 -57.58 29.77
C LEU A 585 -12.57 -58.45 29.50
N LYS A 586 -12.45 -59.46 28.62
CA LYS A 586 -13.49 -60.46 28.38
C LYS A 586 -13.84 -61.22 29.65
N SER A 587 -12.84 -61.69 30.41
CA SER A 587 -13.06 -62.41 31.67
C SER A 587 -13.81 -61.55 32.70
N VAL A 588 -13.49 -60.25 32.82
CA VAL A 588 -14.18 -59.34 33.75
C VAL A 588 -15.60 -59.07 33.28
N ILE A 589 -15.82 -58.72 32.02
CA ILE A 589 -17.15 -58.38 31.46
C ILE A 589 -18.11 -59.57 31.50
N LEU A 590 -17.63 -60.80 31.34
CA LEU A 590 -18.45 -62.01 31.46
C LEU A 590 -18.90 -62.33 32.89
N THR A 591 -18.41 -61.62 33.91
CA THR A 591 -18.96 -61.71 35.28
C THR A 591 -20.24 -60.88 35.48
N TYR A 592 -20.56 -59.99 34.53
CA TYR A 592 -21.69 -59.07 34.66
C TYR A 592 -23.03 -59.76 34.34
N PRO A 593 -24.17 -59.22 34.84
CA PRO A 593 -25.49 -59.73 34.52
C PRO A 593 -25.73 -59.76 33.00
N PRO A 594 -26.26 -60.86 32.41
CA PRO A 594 -26.42 -60.98 30.96
C PRO A 594 -27.16 -59.81 30.26
N PRO A 595 -28.23 -59.22 30.83
CA PRO A 595 -28.87 -58.05 30.23
C PRO A 595 -27.94 -56.83 30.08
N LEU A 596 -27.04 -56.63 31.05
CA LEU A 596 -26.04 -55.55 30.99
C LEU A 596 -25.05 -55.79 29.84
N VAL A 597 -24.60 -57.03 29.67
CA VAL A 597 -23.70 -57.44 28.59
C VAL A 597 -24.34 -57.25 27.21
N VAL A 598 -25.65 -57.47 27.06
CA VAL A 598 -26.39 -57.21 25.81
C VAL A 598 -26.40 -55.70 25.47
N VAL A 599 -26.68 -54.82 26.44
CA VAL A 599 -26.63 -53.37 26.22
C VAL A 599 -25.21 -52.89 25.90
N MET A 600 -24.20 -53.43 26.58
CA MET A 600 -22.79 -53.12 26.28
C MET A 600 -22.40 -53.57 24.86
N ARG A 601 -22.75 -54.79 24.45
CA ARG A 601 -22.51 -55.31 23.10
C ARG A 601 -23.11 -54.40 22.03
N TYR A 602 -24.35 -53.94 22.23
CA TYR A 602 -25.06 -53.04 21.32
C TYR A 602 -24.39 -51.67 21.23
N LEU A 603 -24.07 -51.04 22.37
CA LEU A 603 -23.42 -49.73 22.42
C LEU A 603 -22.02 -49.74 21.78
N PHE A 604 -21.18 -50.73 22.13
CA PHE A 604 -19.79 -50.75 21.65
C PHE A 604 -19.67 -51.10 20.17
N ALA A 605 -20.58 -51.91 19.61
CA ALA A 605 -20.67 -52.13 18.16
C ALA A 605 -21.05 -50.84 17.41
N PHE A 606 -22.01 -50.06 17.93
CA PHE A 606 -22.35 -48.74 17.39
C PHE A 606 -21.20 -47.73 17.45
N LEU A 607 -20.49 -47.65 18.58
CA LEU A 607 -19.31 -46.78 18.71
C LEU A 607 -18.17 -47.21 17.79
N HIS A 608 -18.00 -48.51 17.53
CA HIS A 608 -17.07 -49.01 16.53
C HIS A 608 -17.45 -48.53 15.13
N HIS A 609 -18.72 -48.70 14.72
CA HIS A 609 -19.23 -48.28 13.42
C HIS A 609 -19.00 -46.78 13.16
N ILE A 610 -19.30 -45.90 14.12
CA ILE A 610 -18.99 -44.45 13.97
C ILE A 610 -17.51 -44.19 13.75
N SER A 611 -16.62 -44.96 14.39
CA SER A 611 -15.18 -44.76 14.26
C SER A 611 -14.62 -45.14 12.87
N GLN A 612 -15.35 -45.94 12.10
CA GLN A 612 -15.00 -46.32 10.73
C GLN A 612 -15.13 -45.12 9.75
N TYR A 613 -15.99 -44.14 10.06
CA TYR A 613 -16.18 -42.89 9.29
C TYR A 613 -15.28 -41.73 9.77
N SER A 614 -14.17 -42.04 10.47
CA SER A 614 -13.35 -41.03 11.14
C SER A 614 -12.51 -40.13 10.20
N ASP A 615 -12.47 -40.41 8.90
CA ASP A 615 -11.91 -39.51 7.88
C ASP A 615 -12.87 -38.38 7.46
N GLU A 616 -14.16 -38.50 7.80
CA GLU A 616 -15.19 -37.48 7.58
C GLU A 616 -15.70 -36.87 8.89
N ASN A 617 -16.06 -37.71 9.89
CA ASN A 617 -16.60 -37.22 11.16
C ASN A 617 -15.53 -36.80 12.18
N MET A 618 -14.24 -37.02 11.90
CA MET A 618 -13.09 -36.69 12.76
C MET A 618 -13.08 -37.37 14.16
N MET A 619 -13.91 -38.40 14.37
CA MET A 619 -14.08 -39.11 15.64
C MET A 619 -13.44 -40.50 15.63
N GLN A 620 -12.11 -40.54 15.73
CA GLN A 620 -11.33 -41.77 15.96
C GLN A 620 -11.74 -42.48 17.27
N PRO A 621 -11.46 -43.80 17.44
CA PRO A 621 -11.87 -44.56 18.62
C PRO A 621 -11.46 -43.93 19.97
N TYR A 622 -10.30 -43.27 20.03
CA TYR A 622 -9.86 -42.56 21.24
C TYR A 622 -10.67 -41.29 21.51
N ASN A 623 -11.11 -40.56 20.48
CA ASN A 623 -11.95 -39.37 20.64
C ASN A 623 -13.33 -39.76 21.19
N LEU A 624 -13.90 -40.87 20.71
CA LEU A 624 -15.13 -41.45 21.25
C LEU A 624 -14.94 -41.93 22.70
N ALA A 625 -13.82 -42.59 22.99
CA ALA A 625 -13.48 -43.03 24.35
C ALA A 625 -13.34 -41.86 25.33
N VAL A 626 -12.77 -40.72 24.93
CA VAL A 626 -12.74 -39.49 25.75
C VAL A 626 -14.15 -38.95 26.03
N CYS A 627 -15.09 -39.09 25.09
CA CYS A 627 -16.47 -38.61 25.24
C CYS A 627 -17.35 -39.54 26.11
N PHE A 628 -17.11 -40.85 26.04
CA PHE A 628 -17.91 -41.86 26.74
C PHE A 628 -17.28 -42.37 28.05
N GLY A 629 -15.95 -42.44 28.15
CA GLY A 629 -15.23 -42.98 29.31
C GLY A 629 -15.73 -42.45 30.67
N PRO A 630 -15.82 -41.12 30.87
CA PRO A 630 -16.35 -40.54 32.11
C PRO A 630 -17.85 -40.81 32.38
N SER A 631 -18.60 -41.17 31.34
CA SER A 631 -20.03 -41.49 31.43
C SER A 631 -20.28 -42.97 31.70
N LEU A 632 -19.34 -43.85 31.31
CA LEU A 632 -19.45 -45.31 31.42
C LEU A 632 -18.77 -45.87 32.68
N ILE A 633 -17.60 -45.34 33.06
CA ILE A 633 -16.79 -45.81 34.19
C ILE A 633 -16.67 -44.69 35.23
N ARG A 634 -17.18 -44.93 36.43
CA ARG A 634 -17.15 -43.97 37.55
C ARG A 634 -16.11 -44.41 38.58
N GLY A 635 -14.98 -43.70 38.65
CA GLY A 635 -13.98 -43.86 39.69
C GLY A 635 -14.32 -43.11 40.99
N PRO A 636 -13.38 -43.08 41.96
CA PRO A 636 -13.51 -42.31 43.20
C PRO A 636 -13.72 -40.81 42.94
N GLU A 637 -14.29 -40.09 43.91
CA GLU A 637 -14.25 -38.62 43.89
C GLU A 637 -12.78 -38.17 43.93
N ASP A 638 -12.40 -37.20 43.08
CA ASP A 638 -11.02 -36.77 42.76
C ASP A 638 -10.16 -37.72 41.89
N ILE A 639 -10.69 -38.21 40.75
CA ILE A 639 -9.90 -38.88 39.71
C ILE A 639 -8.85 -37.93 39.10
N ASP A 640 -7.58 -38.34 39.08
CA ASP A 640 -6.50 -37.57 38.44
C ASP A 640 -6.47 -37.72 36.91
N ALA A 641 -5.78 -36.79 36.23
CA ALA A 641 -5.71 -36.78 34.77
C ALA A 641 -5.09 -38.06 34.17
N VAL A 642 -4.19 -38.73 34.91
CA VAL A 642 -3.54 -39.97 34.49
C VAL A 642 -4.52 -41.15 34.55
N THR A 643 -5.30 -41.27 35.64
CA THR A 643 -6.35 -42.30 35.76
C THR A 643 -7.44 -42.09 34.71
N LEU A 644 -7.81 -40.85 34.41
CA LEU A 644 -8.74 -40.54 33.32
C LEU A 644 -8.19 -40.98 31.94
N GLN A 645 -6.89 -40.80 31.70
CA GLN A 645 -6.24 -41.28 30.48
C GLN A 645 -6.24 -42.82 30.38
N HIS A 646 -6.03 -43.53 31.49
CA HIS A 646 -6.15 -45.01 31.53
C HIS A 646 -7.59 -45.48 31.26
N ILE A 647 -8.61 -44.82 31.81
CA ILE A 647 -10.02 -45.10 31.52
C ILE A 647 -10.32 -44.92 30.03
N ASN A 648 -9.86 -43.82 29.43
CA ASN A 648 -10.03 -43.55 28.00
C ASN A 648 -9.27 -44.57 27.13
N ALA A 649 -8.09 -45.02 27.55
CA ALA A 649 -7.34 -46.08 26.85
C ALA A 649 -8.07 -47.43 26.90
N LEU A 650 -8.63 -47.80 28.05
CA LEU A 650 -9.41 -49.03 28.23
C LEU A 650 -10.69 -49.01 27.38
N VAL A 651 -11.45 -47.91 27.40
CA VAL A 651 -12.66 -47.77 26.58
C VAL A 651 -12.32 -47.76 25.08
N LYS A 652 -11.19 -47.18 24.66
CA LYS A 652 -10.68 -47.30 23.28
C LYS A 652 -10.42 -48.76 22.90
N THR A 653 -9.75 -49.54 23.76
CA THR A 653 -9.52 -50.98 23.51
C THR A 653 -10.84 -51.75 23.36
N ILE A 654 -11.86 -51.44 24.18
CA ILE A 654 -13.19 -52.08 24.07
C ILE A 654 -13.92 -51.68 22.77
N ILE A 655 -13.82 -50.42 22.32
CA ILE A 655 -14.38 -49.99 21.02
C ILE A 655 -13.70 -50.70 19.85
N ILE A 656 -12.37 -50.88 19.88
CA ILE A 656 -11.63 -51.51 18.79
C ILE A 656 -11.90 -53.02 18.74
N HIS A 657 -11.87 -53.71 19.88
CA HIS A 657 -11.91 -55.17 19.97
C HIS A 657 -13.27 -55.72 20.42
N HIS A 658 -14.37 -55.00 20.17
CA HIS A 658 -15.69 -55.34 20.72
C HIS A 658 -16.16 -56.77 20.37
N GLU A 659 -15.90 -57.24 19.14
CA GLU A 659 -16.25 -58.60 18.69
C GLU A 659 -15.49 -59.70 19.45
N SER A 660 -14.27 -59.42 19.88
CA SER A 660 -13.47 -60.38 20.66
C SER A 660 -13.90 -60.41 22.13
N ILE A 661 -14.32 -59.27 22.67
CA ILE A 661 -14.64 -59.06 24.08
C ILE A 661 -16.06 -59.53 24.44
N PHE A 662 -17.07 -59.13 23.65
CA PHE A 662 -18.47 -59.45 23.94
C PHE A 662 -18.89 -60.81 23.35
N PRO A 663 -19.83 -61.54 23.97
CA PRO A 663 -20.34 -62.80 23.44
C PRO A 663 -21.14 -62.59 22.14
N SER A 664 -20.93 -63.48 21.18
CA SER A 664 -21.67 -63.53 19.92
C SER A 664 -23.16 -63.85 20.13
N GLN A 665 -23.99 -63.65 19.11
CA GLN A 665 -25.44 -63.93 19.18
C GLN A 665 -25.75 -65.41 19.52
N ASN A 666 -24.84 -66.33 19.19
CA ASN A 666 -24.97 -67.77 19.49
C ASN A 666 -24.59 -68.11 20.94
N GLU A 667 -23.84 -67.24 21.62
CA GLU A 667 -23.38 -67.43 23.00
C GLU A 667 -24.26 -66.69 24.01
N LEU A 668 -24.87 -65.57 23.59
CA LEU A 668 -25.84 -64.80 24.37
C LEU A 668 -26.94 -64.23 23.46
N GLU A 669 -28.15 -64.76 23.61
CA GLU A 669 -29.35 -64.28 22.92
C GLU A 669 -29.69 -62.84 23.35
N GLY A 670 -30.19 -62.05 22.39
CA GLY A 670 -30.52 -60.64 22.55
C GLY A 670 -30.23 -59.86 21.25
N PRO A 671 -30.63 -58.59 21.14
CA PRO A 671 -30.37 -57.78 19.95
C PRO A 671 -28.89 -57.66 19.63
N VAL A 672 -28.64 -57.43 18.34
CA VAL A 672 -27.33 -57.10 17.78
C VAL A 672 -27.51 -55.79 17.03
N TYR A 673 -26.51 -54.93 17.09
CA TYR A 673 -26.54 -53.66 16.36
C TYR A 673 -26.31 -53.91 14.86
N GLU A 674 -27.21 -53.41 14.01
CA GLU A 674 -27.11 -53.51 12.55
C GLU A 674 -26.53 -52.23 11.95
N THR A 675 -25.48 -52.37 11.12
CA THR A 675 -24.79 -51.23 10.50
C THR A 675 -25.64 -50.56 9.42
N CYS A 676 -26.46 -51.32 8.70
CA CYS A 676 -27.30 -50.82 7.61
C CYS A 676 -28.78 -50.79 8.03
N MET A 677 -29.28 -49.63 8.48
CA MET A 677 -30.71 -49.38 8.60
C MET A 677 -31.21 -48.62 7.37
N THR A 678 -31.78 -49.35 6.41
CA THR A 678 -32.52 -48.73 5.31
C THR A 678 -33.87 -48.23 5.82
N LEU A 679 -34.13 -46.93 5.67
CA LEU A 679 -35.50 -46.42 5.76
C LEU A 679 -36.32 -47.05 4.63
N GLU A 680 -37.38 -47.79 4.96
CA GLU A 680 -38.35 -48.23 3.97
C GLU A 680 -39.05 -46.98 3.40
N GLN A 681 -38.99 -46.81 2.07
CA GLN A 681 -39.64 -45.70 1.38
C GLN A 681 -41.13 -46.01 1.21
N ASP A 682 -41.96 -45.52 2.15
CA ASP A 682 -43.40 -45.37 1.93
C ASP A 682 -43.68 -44.10 1.11
N ASP A 683 -44.33 -44.31 -0.03
CA ASP A 683 -45.19 -43.41 -0.81
C ASP A 683 -44.96 -41.88 -0.76
N ILE A 684 -44.40 -41.33 -1.84
CA ILE A 684 -44.78 -39.99 -2.33
C ILE A 684 -45.42 -40.16 -3.70
N GLU A 685 -46.68 -39.77 -3.79
CA GLU A 685 -47.53 -39.87 -4.98
C GLU A 685 -47.03 -39.00 -6.13
N ALA A 686 -47.21 -39.48 -7.36
CA ALA A 686 -47.05 -38.65 -8.54
C ALA A 686 -48.27 -37.73 -8.71
N THR A 687 -48.07 -36.42 -8.60
CA THR A 687 -49.03 -35.43 -9.12
C THR A 687 -48.61 -34.98 -10.52
N THR A 688 -49.42 -35.34 -11.50
CA THR A 688 -49.36 -34.90 -12.90
C THR A 688 -49.91 -33.48 -13.07
N GLU A 689 -49.75 -32.95 -14.30
CA GLU A 689 -50.44 -31.77 -14.86
C GLU A 689 -50.03 -30.39 -14.29
N GLU A 690 -49.88 -29.34 -15.08
CA GLU A 690 -50.01 -29.18 -16.55
C GLU A 690 -49.32 -27.88 -16.99
N SER A 691 -48.78 -27.83 -18.21
CA SER A 691 -49.02 -26.76 -19.21
C SER A 691 -47.99 -26.82 -20.34
N GLU A 692 -48.45 -27.26 -21.51
CA GLU A 692 -47.83 -26.99 -22.81
C GLU A 692 -47.88 -25.47 -23.09
N VAL A 693 -47.17 -24.91 -24.08
CA VAL A 693 -47.63 -24.89 -25.48
C VAL A 693 -46.45 -24.59 -26.42
N GLU A 694 -46.37 -25.41 -27.48
CA GLU A 694 -45.52 -25.26 -28.67
C GLU A 694 -45.88 -23.98 -29.49
N GLN A 695 -45.16 -23.49 -30.49
CA GLN A 695 -44.86 -24.07 -31.81
C GLN A 695 -43.76 -23.20 -32.47
N ASP A 696 -42.68 -23.70 -33.06
CA ASP A 696 -42.50 -24.70 -34.14
C ASP A 696 -42.42 -24.05 -35.55
N ILE A 697 -41.70 -24.73 -36.45
CA ILE A 697 -41.52 -24.62 -37.92
C ILE A 697 -40.05 -24.92 -38.27
N SER A 698 -39.77 -26.20 -38.49
CA SER A 698 -38.75 -26.67 -39.46
C SER A 698 -39.41 -26.74 -40.87
N PRO A 699 -38.68 -26.97 -42.00
CA PRO A 699 -38.35 -28.37 -42.37
C PRO A 699 -37.13 -28.61 -43.31
N ASN A 700 -36.82 -29.91 -43.50
CA ASN A 700 -36.02 -30.56 -44.56
C ASN A 700 -34.47 -30.56 -44.40
N LYS A 701 -33.73 -31.68 -44.62
CA LYS A 701 -34.11 -32.98 -45.23
C LYS A 701 -33.18 -34.18 -44.90
N GLU A 702 -33.80 -35.29 -44.48
CA GLU A 702 -33.54 -36.73 -44.78
C GLU A 702 -32.10 -37.33 -44.91
N VAL A 703 -31.64 -37.96 -43.81
CA VAL A 703 -31.25 -39.39 -43.60
C VAL A 703 -30.61 -40.26 -44.72
N LYS A 704 -29.43 -40.86 -44.41
CA LYS A 704 -28.92 -42.27 -44.63
C LYS A 704 -27.37 -42.25 -44.67
N ASP A 705 -26.56 -43.22 -44.20
CA ASP A 705 -26.71 -44.47 -43.42
C ASP A 705 -25.37 -44.72 -42.64
N GLU A 706 -25.44 -45.49 -41.53
CA GLU A 706 -24.46 -46.44 -40.94
C GLU A 706 -22.91 -46.18 -40.81
N MET A 707 -22.43 -46.41 -39.56
CA MET A 707 -21.22 -47.17 -39.13
C MET A 707 -19.83 -46.48 -38.91
N ASP A 708 -19.31 -46.71 -37.69
CA ASP A 708 -17.93 -46.78 -37.14
C ASP A 708 -16.77 -45.84 -37.55
N GLY A 709 -16.00 -45.42 -36.53
CA GLY A 709 -14.66 -44.79 -36.64
C GLY A 709 -14.38 -43.79 -35.50
N VAL A 710 -13.92 -44.21 -34.32
CA VAL A 710 -12.50 -44.45 -33.95
C VAL A 710 -11.59 -43.24 -34.15
N ALA A 711 -11.05 -42.70 -33.06
CA ALA A 711 -10.05 -41.63 -33.07
C ALA A 711 -8.70 -42.12 -33.64
N LEU A 712 -8.10 -41.36 -34.56
CA LEU A 712 -6.91 -41.78 -35.31
C LEU A 712 -5.59 -41.24 -34.70
N PHE A 713 -4.86 -42.17 -34.05
CA PHE A 713 -3.39 -42.35 -33.96
C PHE A 713 -2.47 -41.19 -33.53
N ASP A 714 -1.56 -41.33 -32.55
CA ASP A 714 -0.43 -42.27 -32.30
C ASP A 714 0.88 -41.94 -33.04
N TYR A 715 1.99 -41.94 -32.28
CA TYR A 715 3.30 -42.36 -32.80
C TYR A 715 4.31 -42.78 -31.71
N THR A 716 5.01 -43.91 -31.91
CA THR A 716 6.24 -44.30 -31.20
C THR A 716 7.30 -44.82 -32.19
N ALA A 717 8.59 -44.76 -31.81
CA ALA A 717 9.73 -44.57 -32.74
C ALA A 717 10.58 -45.81 -33.10
N ARG A 718 11.49 -45.67 -34.11
CA ARG A 718 12.82 -46.33 -34.36
C ARG A 718 13.21 -46.26 -35.88
N SER A 719 14.45 -46.25 -36.39
CA SER A 719 15.81 -46.47 -35.82
C SER A 719 16.97 -45.70 -36.55
N GLN A 720 18.13 -46.33 -36.83
CA GLN A 720 19.52 -45.78 -36.82
C GLN A 720 20.16 -45.38 -38.19
N ALA A 721 21.34 -44.72 -38.09
CA ALA A 721 22.30 -44.24 -39.13
C ALA A 721 21.98 -42.80 -39.65
N GLU A 722 22.85 -41.77 -39.63
CA GLU A 722 24.31 -41.57 -39.43
C GLU A 722 24.57 -40.13 -38.83
N LEU A 723 25.74 -39.63 -38.39
CA LEU A 723 27.12 -40.14 -38.18
C LEU A 723 27.92 -39.28 -37.15
N SER A 724 28.80 -39.92 -36.37
CA SER A 724 30.09 -39.42 -35.81
C SER A 724 30.23 -38.18 -34.87
N PHE A 725 31.03 -38.42 -33.82
CA PHE A 725 31.95 -37.49 -33.16
C PHE A 725 32.54 -36.37 -34.05
N LYS A 726 32.69 -35.15 -33.48
CA LYS A 726 34.00 -34.46 -33.50
C LYS A 726 34.14 -33.36 -32.44
N GLN A 727 35.16 -33.56 -31.59
CA GLN A 727 35.79 -32.56 -30.74
C GLN A 727 36.86 -31.82 -31.56
N VAL A 728 36.84 -30.49 -31.67
CA VAL A 728 38.02 -29.68 -32.04
C VAL A 728 38.03 -28.36 -31.26
N TRP A 729 39.23 -27.99 -30.83
CA TRP A 729 39.56 -26.86 -29.96
C TRP A 729 39.83 -25.54 -30.71
N LYS A 730 39.68 -24.41 -30.00
CA LYS A 730 40.67 -23.31 -29.89
C LYS A 730 40.26 -22.40 -28.72
N GLU A 731 40.88 -22.58 -27.56
CA GLU A 731 42.08 -21.84 -27.09
C GLU A 731 41.81 -20.40 -26.65
N GLY A 732 41.83 -20.21 -25.33
CA GLY A 732 41.83 -18.92 -24.62
C GLY A 732 42.26 -19.13 -23.17
N LYS A 733 43.58 -19.15 -22.92
CA LYS A 733 44.22 -19.19 -21.58
C LYS A 733 43.81 -17.92 -20.81
N THR A 734 43.74 -17.81 -19.48
CA THR A 734 44.35 -18.49 -18.31
C THR A 734 43.38 -18.25 -17.10
N THR A 735 43.46 -18.78 -15.87
CA THR A 735 44.54 -19.37 -15.05
C THR A 735 43.95 -20.32 -13.98
N LYS A 736 44.80 -21.09 -13.27
CA LYS A 736 44.44 -21.82 -12.04
C LYS A 736 44.73 -21.02 -10.76
N LYS A 737 44.00 -21.34 -9.69
CA LYS A 737 44.48 -21.70 -8.33
C LYS A 737 43.25 -22.18 -7.52
N ASP A 738 43.07 -23.48 -7.30
CA ASP A 738 43.70 -24.29 -6.23
C ASP A 738 43.23 -23.92 -4.81
N ALA A 739 42.23 -24.64 -4.30
CA ALA A 739 42.10 -25.05 -2.90
C ALA A 739 41.16 -26.25 -2.78
N THR A 740 41.70 -27.41 -2.44
CA THR A 740 41.00 -28.70 -2.29
C THR A 740 40.34 -28.85 -0.91
N VAL A 741 39.13 -29.45 -0.90
CA VAL A 741 38.72 -30.60 -0.05
C VAL A 741 38.89 -30.45 1.48
N GLU A 742 37.80 -30.59 2.24
CA GLU A 742 37.44 -31.90 2.82
C GLU A 742 35.99 -31.98 3.34
N VAL A 743 35.37 -33.14 3.15
CA VAL A 743 34.03 -33.47 3.67
C VAL A 743 34.19 -34.17 5.01
N ARG A 744 33.38 -33.80 6.01
CA ARG A 744 33.14 -34.66 7.17
C ARG A 744 31.66 -34.75 7.49
N GLN A 745 31.11 -35.96 7.35
CA GLN A 745 29.79 -36.32 7.83
C GLN A 745 29.76 -36.27 9.37
N MET A 746 28.64 -35.85 9.95
CA MET A 746 28.13 -36.47 11.18
C MET A 746 26.60 -36.41 11.20
N THR A 747 26.01 -37.52 11.65
CA THR A 747 24.58 -37.85 11.60
C THR A 747 23.92 -37.62 12.96
N SER A 748 22.74 -36.99 13.02
CA SER A 748 21.72 -37.29 14.04
C SER A 748 20.37 -36.58 13.79
N HIS A 749 19.33 -37.38 13.58
CA HIS A 749 17.90 -37.23 13.93
C HIS A 749 17.31 -35.84 14.31
N PRO A 750 16.13 -35.46 13.76
CA PRO A 750 15.39 -34.28 14.19
C PRO A 750 14.69 -34.51 15.53
N GLY A 751 15.12 -33.78 16.58
CA GLY A 751 14.46 -33.77 17.88
C GLY A 751 13.16 -32.97 17.87
N ARG A 752 12.08 -33.57 18.40
CA ARG A 752 10.80 -32.92 18.69
C ARG A 752 11.01 -31.71 19.62
N LEU A 753 10.53 -30.52 19.23
CA LEU A 753 10.52 -29.35 20.11
C LEU A 753 9.61 -29.61 21.32
N LYS A 754 10.14 -29.41 22.53
CA LYS A 754 9.35 -29.40 23.78
C LYS A 754 8.69 -28.03 23.95
N HIS A 755 7.47 -28.00 24.48
CA HIS A 755 6.89 -26.76 25.03
C HIS A 755 7.55 -26.45 26.38
N GLY A 756 7.74 -25.17 26.69
CA GLY A 756 8.10 -24.69 28.04
C GLY A 756 9.59 -24.42 28.34
N GLU A 757 10.44 -24.15 27.35
CA GLU A 757 11.83 -23.75 27.63
C GLU A 757 11.94 -22.25 27.96
N THR A 758 12.23 -21.92 29.22
CA THR A 758 12.42 -20.53 29.70
C THR A 758 13.80 -19.97 29.34
N CYS A 759 13.90 -18.64 29.20
CA CYS A 759 15.13 -17.97 28.79
C CYS A 759 16.11 -17.81 29.96
N GLN A 760 17.22 -18.56 29.96
CA GLN A 760 18.25 -18.40 30.99
C GLN A 760 19.22 -17.29 30.61
N ASN A 761 19.47 -16.36 31.55
CA ASN A 761 20.35 -15.19 31.39
C ASN A 761 20.04 -14.38 30.11
N PRO A 762 18.89 -13.66 30.06
CA PRO A 762 18.49 -12.88 28.89
C PRO A 762 19.46 -11.72 28.62
N VAL A 763 20.08 -11.72 27.44
CA VAL A 763 20.85 -10.58 26.93
C VAL A 763 20.01 -9.89 25.86
N ILE A 764 19.66 -8.63 26.12
CA ILE A 764 18.81 -7.81 25.26
C ILE A 764 19.57 -6.65 24.60
N THR A 765 19.15 -6.27 23.40
CA THR A 765 19.52 -4.99 22.77
C THR A 765 18.24 -4.25 22.40
N PRO A 766 17.75 -3.33 23.26
CA PRO A 766 16.53 -2.58 23.03
C PRO A 766 16.78 -1.26 22.27
N SER A 767 15.80 -0.86 21.47
CA SER A 767 15.67 0.45 20.84
C SER A 767 14.26 0.99 21.08
N THR A 768 14.17 2.19 21.67
CA THR A 768 12.93 2.79 22.13
C THR A 768 12.58 4.03 21.30
N TYR A 769 11.33 4.14 20.89
CA TYR A 769 10.81 5.30 20.17
C TYR A 769 9.58 5.86 20.89
N THR A 770 9.46 7.19 20.91
CA THR A 770 8.26 7.88 21.35
C THR A 770 8.05 9.14 20.53
N THR A 771 6.78 9.49 20.27
CA THR A 771 6.40 10.69 19.52
C THR A 771 6.60 11.95 20.36
N ASN A 772 7.48 12.85 19.91
CA ASN A 772 7.77 14.13 20.57
C ASN A 772 7.03 15.33 19.95
N ASP A 773 6.20 15.11 18.91
CA ASP A 773 5.52 16.17 18.16
C ASP A 773 3.99 15.99 18.22
N ALA A 774 3.32 16.89 18.94
CA ALA A 774 1.87 16.91 19.13
C ALA A 774 1.09 17.55 17.95
N VAL A 775 1.77 17.99 16.88
CA VAL A 775 1.13 18.58 15.70
C VAL A 775 0.57 17.49 14.75
N ILE A 776 1.10 16.27 14.83
CA ILE A 776 0.86 15.19 13.84
C ILE A 776 -0.10 14.10 14.36
N SER A 777 -0.32 13.99 15.67
CA SER A 777 -1.11 12.94 16.32
C SER A 777 -2.05 13.52 17.38
N SER A 778 -3.09 12.78 17.77
CA SER A 778 -3.91 13.05 18.95
C SER A 778 -3.44 12.29 20.21
N GLU A 779 -2.52 11.34 20.03
CA GLU A 779 -1.98 10.47 21.09
C GLU A 779 -0.46 10.38 21.00
N SER A 780 0.21 10.30 22.17
CA SER A 780 1.63 9.93 22.25
C SER A 780 1.75 8.43 22.06
N VAL A 781 2.51 8.01 21.04
CA VAL A 781 2.82 6.60 20.76
C VAL A 781 4.18 6.25 21.34
N PHE A 782 4.29 5.06 21.92
CA PHE A 782 5.49 4.49 22.51
C PHE A 782 5.74 3.14 21.84
N ILE A 783 6.99 2.87 21.45
CA ILE A 783 7.41 1.62 20.80
C ILE A 783 8.71 1.17 21.45
N VAL A 784 8.79 -0.11 21.79
CA VAL A 784 10.04 -0.78 22.18
C VAL A 784 10.25 -1.94 21.22
N GLU A 785 11.31 -1.85 20.42
CA GLU A 785 11.87 -2.96 19.66
C GLU A 785 13.06 -3.52 20.44
N LEU A 786 13.24 -4.85 20.46
CA LEU A 786 14.39 -5.48 21.10
C LEU A 786 14.79 -6.77 20.40
N SER A 787 16.08 -7.09 20.45
CA SER A 787 16.60 -8.42 20.16
C SER A 787 16.93 -9.13 21.46
N LEU A 788 16.45 -10.36 21.66
CA LEU A 788 16.70 -11.22 22.82
C LEU A 788 17.58 -12.40 22.42
N SER A 789 18.59 -12.68 23.24
CA SER A 789 19.40 -13.89 23.18
C SER A 789 19.47 -14.54 24.56
N CYS A 790 19.30 -15.87 24.61
CA CYS A 790 19.26 -16.67 25.83
C CYS A 790 20.50 -17.58 25.88
N ALA A 791 21.14 -17.69 27.05
CA ALA A 791 22.37 -18.47 27.21
C ALA A 791 22.20 -19.98 26.99
N ASN A 792 20.97 -20.49 27.14
CA ASN A 792 20.59 -21.87 26.84
C ASN A 792 20.21 -22.12 25.36
N GLY A 793 20.37 -21.13 24.47
CA GLY A 793 20.13 -21.29 23.03
C GLY A 793 18.66 -21.27 22.61
N VAL A 794 17.73 -20.96 23.52
CA VAL A 794 16.30 -20.88 23.20
C VAL A 794 16.04 -19.69 22.26
N HIS A 795 15.51 -19.99 21.07
CA HIS A 795 15.29 -19.03 20.00
C HIS A 795 13.84 -18.57 19.83
N SER A 796 12.90 -19.09 20.64
CA SER A 796 11.44 -18.96 20.43
C SER A 796 10.66 -18.77 21.73
N VAL A 797 11.08 -17.83 22.56
CA VAL A 797 10.42 -17.50 23.85
C VAL A 797 9.13 -16.70 23.59
N ALA A 798 8.03 -17.06 24.24
CA ALA A 798 6.84 -16.20 24.29
C ALA A 798 7.05 -15.10 25.34
N LEU A 799 6.83 -13.83 24.95
CA LEU A 799 7.00 -12.68 25.84
C LEU A 799 5.68 -11.92 26.02
N TYR A 800 5.48 -11.39 27.22
CA TYR A 800 4.35 -10.55 27.59
C TYR A 800 4.87 -9.26 28.22
N ALA A 801 4.31 -8.10 27.86
CA ALA A 801 4.73 -6.81 28.39
C ALA A 801 3.69 -6.21 29.32
N ASP A 802 4.15 -5.65 30.44
CA ASP A 802 3.37 -4.82 31.34
C ASP A 802 3.99 -3.41 31.43
N VAL A 803 3.14 -2.38 31.33
CA VAL A 803 3.50 -0.99 31.57
C VAL A 803 2.50 -0.40 32.57
N ASN A 804 2.98 -0.02 33.75
CA ASN A 804 2.16 0.55 34.84
C ASN A 804 0.93 -0.30 35.20
N GLY A 805 1.05 -1.64 35.21
CA GLY A 805 -0.03 -2.57 35.54
C GLY A 805 -1.02 -2.82 34.40
N ARG A 806 -0.70 -2.38 33.17
CA ARG A 806 -1.48 -2.65 31.95
C ARG A 806 -0.69 -3.54 31.00
N GLN A 807 -1.37 -4.56 30.50
CA GLN A 807 -0.79 -5.60 29.66
C GLN A 807 -0.88 -5.22 28.19
N PHE A 808 0.23 -5.38 27.46
CA PHE A 808 0.36 -5.08 26.04
C PHE A 808 0.89 -6.30 25.27
N PRO A 809 0.36 -6.58 24.07
CA PRO A 809 0.83 -7.70 23.25
C PRO A 809 2.27 -7.44 22.76
N VAL A 810 3.11 -8.46 22.83
CA VAL A 810 4.46 -8.44 22.25
C VAL A 810 4.44 -9.23 20.95
N THR A 811 4.70 -8.54 19.85
CA THR A 811 4.80 -9.13 18.51
C THR A 811 6.22 -9.60 18.26
N ARG A 812 6.40 -10.80 17.68
CA ARG A 812 7.71 -11.29 17.24
C ARG A 812 7.98 -10.81 15.81
N GLY A 813 9.19 -10.32 15.55
CA GLY A 813 9.64 -9.92 14.22
C GLY A 813 9.91 -11.11 13.29
N GLN A 814 10.14 -10.83 12.01
CA GLN A 814 10.50 -11.86 11.01
C GLN A 814 11.87 -12.49 11.29
N ASP A 815 12.79 -11.75 11.92
CA ASP A 815 14.10 -12.27 12.34
C ASP A 815 13.99 -13.02 13.67
N VAL A 816 14.71 -14.15 13.78
CA VAL A 816 14.78 -14.96 15.00
C VAL A 816 15.29 -14.12 16.18
N GLY A 817 14.54 -14.12 17.29
CA GLY A 817 14.89 -13.40 18.52
C GLY A 817 14.51 -11.92 18.55
N LYS A 818 13.85 -11.35 17.53
CA LYS A 818 13.35 -9.97 17.57
C LYS A 818 11.91 -9.87 18.08
N TYR A 819 11.65 -8.87 18.90
CA TYR A 819 10.37 -8.59 19.54
C TYR A 819 10.04 -7.10 19.50
N GLN A 820 8.76 -6.76 19.46
CA GLN A 820 8.24 -5.40 19.46
C GLN A 820 7.01 -5.31 20.36
N VAL A 821 6.92 -4.28 21.18
CA VAL A 821 5.68 -3.86 21.87
C VAL A 821 5.42 -2.39 21.56
N SER A 822 4.15 -2.02 21.43
CA SER A 822 3.74 -0.64 21.23
C SER A 822 2.44 -0.32 21.95
N TRP A 823 2.33 0.87 22.52
CA TRP A 823 1.11 1.39 23.11
C TRP A 823 0.96 2.89 22.81
N SER A 824 -0.26 3.41 22.95
CA SER A 824 -0.54 4.84 22.88
C SER A 824 -1.21 5.34 24.15
N LEU A 825 -1.03 6.62 24.44
CA LEU A 825 -1.72 7.36 25.49
C LEU A 825 -2.17 8.72 24.93
N PRO A 826 -3.39 9.20 25.21
CA PRO A 826 -3.76 10.58 24.88
C PRO A 826 -2.75 11.56 25.47
N HIS A 827 -2.38 12.64 24.75
CA HIS A 827 -1.30 13.54 25.21
C HIS A 827 -1.50 14.09 26.63
N LYS A 828 -2.74 14.23 27.11
CA LYS A 828 -3.06 14.65 28.49
C LYS A 828 -2.71 13.62 29.58
N GLN A 829 -2.46 12.36 29.19
CA GLN A 829 -2.10 11.24 30.07
C GLN A 829 -0.64 10.78 29.85
N ALA A 830 0.03 11.29 28.80
CA ALA A 830 1.43 11.07 28.54
C ALA A 830 2.28 12.16 29.23
N SER A 831 2.69 11.90 30.47
CA SER A 831 3.57 12.78 31.24
C SER A 831 5.03 12.61 30.82
N SER A 832 5.78 13.71 30.74
CA SER A 832 7.25 13.70 30.62
C SER A 832 7.87 12.85 31.74
N GLY A 833 8.76 11.92 31.39
CA GLY A 833 9.37 10.97 32.33
C GLY A 833 9.73 9.61 31.71
N THR A 834 10.32 8.75 32.54
CA THR A 834 10.73 7.39 32.16
C THR A 834 9.60 6.39 32.40
N TYR A 835 9.12 5.76 31.35
CA TYR A 835 8.17 4.64 31.40
C TYR A 835 8.93 3.32 31.44
N GLN A 836 8.76 2.53 32.50
CA GLN A 836 9.36 1.20 32.60
C GLN A 836 8.42 0.14 32.01
N VAL A 837 8.93 -0.60 31.02
CA VAL A 837 8.27 -1.75 30.40
C VAL A 837 8.85 -3.04 31.02
N LYS A 838 8.02 -3.77 31.77
CA LYS A 838 8.39 -5.05 32.38
C LYS A 838 8.04 -6.18 31.41
N PHE A 839 9.00 -7.04 31.05
CA PHE A 839 8.76 -8.20 30.18
C PHE A 839 8.77 -9.50 30.99
N PHE A 840 7.81 -10.37 30.72
CA PHE A 840 7.60 -11.66 31.38
C PHE A 840 7.60 -12.79 30.34
N ASP A 841 8.04 -13.98 30.74
CA ASP A 841 7.79 -15.23 30.01
C ASP A 841 6.44 -15.85 30.42
N GLU A 842 6.05 -16.95 29.79
CA GLU A 842 4.75 -17.60 30.02
C GLU A 842 4.52 -18.04 31.48
N GLU A 843 5.55 -18.49 32.18
CA GLU A 843 5.49 -18.93 33.57
C GLU A 843 5.37 -17.73 34.54
N SER A 844 6.26 -16.75 34.43
CA SER A 844 6.23 -15.54 35.26
C SER A 844 5.00 -14.68 34.99
N TYR A 845 4.50 -14.64 33.75
CA TYR A 845 3.24 -13.99 33.40
C TYR A 845 2.02 -14.71 33.96
N SER A 846 2.02 -16.05 33.96
CA SER A 846 0.95 -16.85 34.58
C SER A 846 0.90 -16.64 36.10
N ALA A 847 2.06 -16.52 36.75
CA ALA A 847 2.15 -16.11 38.16
C ALA A 847 1.60 -14.68 38.35
N LEU A 848 2.00 -13.72 37.51
CA LEU A 848 1.53 -12.32 37.56
C LEU A 848 -0.01 -12.25 37.50
N ARG A 849 -0.61 -12.98 36.55
CA ARG A 849 -2.06 -13.11 36.37
C ARG A 849 -2.77 -13.87 37.49
N LYS A 850 -2.04 -14.65 38.30
CA LYS A 850 -2.58 -15.30 39.51
C LYS A 850 -2.59 -14.31 40.69
N ALA A 851 -1.48 -13.64 40.96
CA ALA A 851 -1.40 -12.64 42.03
C ALA A 851 -2.41 -11.48 41.81
N GLN A 852 -2.52 -10.98 40.57
CA GLN A 852 -3.51 -9.96 40.20
C GLN A 852 -4.97 -10.39 40.41
N ARG A 853 -5.30 -11.68 40.26
CA ARG A 853 -6.66 -12.21 40.53
C ARG A 853 -6.93 -12.41 42.02
N ASN A 854 -5.88 -12.66 42.79
CA ASN A 854 -5.98 -12.94 44.22
C ASN A 854 -5.81 -11.68 45.11
N ASN A 855 -5.55 -10.50 44.52
CA ASN A 855 -5.10 -9.29 45.24
C ASN A 855 -3.84 -9.53 46.11
N GLU A 856 -2.93 -10.39 45.64
CA GLU A 856 -1.63 -10.62 46.26
C GLU A 856 -0.61 -9.56 45.79
N ASP A 857 0.50 -9.40 46.51
CA ASP A 857 1.54 -8.41 46.18
C ASP A 857 2.27 -8.77 44.88
N VAL A 858 1.94 -8.02 43.83
CA VAL A 858 2.41 -8.23 42.45
C VAL A 858 3.91 -7.90 42.30
N ASP A 859 4.48 -7.05 43.15
CA ASP A 859 5.91 -6.67 43.05
C ASP A 859 6.85 -7.80 43.53
N THR A 860 6.32 -8.87 44.13
CA THR A 860 7.09 -10.10 44.42
C THR A 860 7.49 -10.87 43.16
N ILE A 861 6.80 -10.65 42.04
CA ILE A 861 6.98 -11.40 40.79
C ILE A 861 7.95 -10.65 39.88
N LYS A 862 9.19 -11.16 39.80
CA LYS A 862 10.24 -10.53 39.02
C LYS A 862 9.99 -10.69 37.51
N PRO A 863 10.09 -9.62 36.71
CA PRO A 863 10.10 -9.74 35.26
C PRO A 863 11.41 -10.39 34.78
N LEU A 864 11.35 -11.02 33.61
CA LEU A 864 12.50 -11.62 32.92
C LEU A 864 13.56 -10.56 32.60
N PHE A 865 13.13 -9.37 32.18
CA PHE A 865 13.92 -8.15 32.07
C PHE A 865 13.02 -6.91 32.03
N SER A 866 13.59 -5.71 32.01
CA SER A 866 12.82 -4.46 31.85
C SER A 866 13.55 -3.47 30.96
N VAL A 867 12.78 -2.67 30.21
CA VAL A 867 13.29 -1.63 29.31
C VAL A 867 12.68 -0.30 29.71
N ASN A 868 13.52 0.74 29.82
CA ASN A 868 13.09 2.09 30.15
C ASN A 868 12.89 2.90 28.86
N VAL A 869 11.76 3.60 28.73
CA VAL A 869 11.43 4.50 27.61
C VAL A 869 11.32 5.92 28.14
N ASP A 870 12.25 6.78 27.76
CA ASP A 870 12.25 8.19 28.16
C ASP A 870 11.37 9.02 27.22
N HIS A 871 10.27 9.55 27.73
CA HIS A 871 9.37 10.49 27.05
C HIS A 871 9.62 11.92 27.56
N ARG A 872 9.57 12.90 26.66
CA ARG A 872 9.96 14.30 26.95
C ARG A 872 8.80 15.26 26.81
#